data_AF-A0A6C0ERT8-F1
#
_entry.id   AF-A0A6C0ERT8-F1
#
_cell.length_a   1.000
_cell.length_b   1.000
_cell.length_c   1.000
_cell.angle_alpha   90.00
_cell.angle_beta   90.00
_cell.angle_gamma   90.00
#
_symmetry.space_group_name_H-M   'P 1'
#
loop_
_entity.id
_entity.type
_entity.pdbx_description
1 polymer ?
#
loop_
_entity_poly.entity_id
_entity_poly.type
_entity_poly.pdbx_seq_one_letter_code
_entity_poly.pdbx_strand_id
1 'polypeptide(L)'
;MTTIPNELKITINTSIPGFQKITYKPSMSIPDISKDDNVVMFNPLIKLKESTIEKIPENMRIKEFFNKGLFDSLINFHGSQPKKTLDVATKEGIVDNNIKVTLNTILPENSVIYINKKPYVIADVQWTKGDWKIDTKKKKEEYDSSKITDPYLYSAVVKDEIISGEKELGSLSENILYGPNYDGPKDNVILNKTSSLDKGLGLGLATGITKPVASNSSLQDQQILNPPSNQQVQQSTSTPIPIAIANLQKQHTLSIENNSHTSNISQPQPNVETKGIINPTPQITKQPTLTITNNSSKFEDLTNEVNEPIPETILTSNITSTKNIRAYFKNPKYYNFINLLFKNFTPSEQRMITSVYLNTTSINVKLYSNNISESAYTETINGLSIVNNTGEGDCFFIAIADAINYHNYKNQNNKKNRITNGIYGNGNNLFTKNYLRSIVTDYFLNLKDIDHYLEVAEINADQLNDLFKKHIKTIEKTMSENGQTGDIGEDVYINIVNDLYLSSDNFLITKTDKIPVIIDNYYKPYTVVSKSQISKYMNSSYYWANEVAFKAVCEKLNLNVIPIEYQNGQMRIPFMNLMDDCANWNRYVFLLYKNSHYELITFTNIYKKISKQPSISNKLIKDKISIFNKNSNIIPPFYIIFLIFASYYINLDDDSKNKIVLLSQIFNTINISFNNIYKNLNDPLYKNYLTEFIKYFPNSKNKFTTNALQTAGEYPPYYNRGYYNNPYYYNNRGYTPYVENRMIKSEHKSGGPNICYYITIDMELQPGKSLTPGQMSNLKCTRKWNSVRKAYSELTGQKYIIKPVYNQEPINSNNRNINNDKYKTSKRRPNNFNRTRNRKG
;
A
#
# COMPACT_ATOMS: atom_id res chain seq x y z
N MET A 1 -6.85 31.33 -4.13
CA MET A 1 -6.35 31.22 -5.53
C MET A 1 -7.11 30.08 -6.17
N THR A 2 -7.69 30.29 -7.35
CA THR A 2 -8.39 29.24 -8.10
C THR A 2 -7.39 28.20 -8.59
N THR A 3 -7.65 26.93 -8.31
CA THR A 3 -6.81 25.82 -8.77
C THR A 3 -6.99 25.63 -10.27
N ILE A 4 -5.89 25.47 -11.02
CA ILE A 4 -5.91 25.37 -12.49
C ILE A 4 -5.61 23.92 -12.88
N PRO A 5 -6.50 23.23 -13.60
CA PRO A 5 -6.22 21.88 -14.09
C PRO A 5 -5.01 21.86 -15.03
N ASN A 6 -4.15 20.84 -14.90
CA ASN A 6 -2.87 20.78 -15.62
C ASN A 6 -2.64 19.49 -16.42
N GLU A 7 -3.69 18.67 -16.57
CA GLU A 7 -3.64 17.39 -17.26
C GLU A 7 -4.85 17.24 -18.19
N LEU A 8 -4.67 16.47 -19.27
CA LEU A 8 -5.71 16.11 -20.23
C LEU A 8 -5.87 14.58 -20.27
N LYS A 9 -7.04 14.08 -19.92
CA LYS A 9 -7.44 12.67 -20.06
C LYS A 9 -8.30 12.50 -21.30
N ILE A 10 -7.92 11.55 -22.14
CA ILE A 10 -8.52 11.34 -23.46
C ILE A 10 -9.15 9.95 -23.50
N THR A 11 -10.46 9.90 -23.73
CA THR A 11 -11.18 8.67 -24.06
C THR A 11 -11.24 8.56 -25.58
N ILE A 12 -10.84 7.42 -26.12
CA ILE A 12 -10.85 7.13 -27.56
C ILE A 12 -11.97 6.13 -27.84
N ASN A 13 -12.92 6.51 -28.69
CA ASN A 13 -13.84 5.58 -29.33
C ASN A 13 -13.21 5.12 -30.64
N THR A 14 -13.14 3.81 -30.89
CA THR A 14 -12.52 3.25 -32.09
C THR A 14 -13.39 2.20 -32.76
N SER A 15 -13.09 1.89 -34.02
CA SER A 15 -13.70 0.79 -34.76
C SER A 15 -13.04 -0.57 -34.49
N ILE A 16 -12.04 -0.67 -33.60
CA ILE A 16 -11.30 -1.91 -33.35
C ILE A 16 -12.14 -2.85 -32.46
N PRO A 17 -12.46 -4.08 -32.90
CA PRO A 17 -13.17 -5.04 -32.08
C PRO A 17 -12.43 -5.34 -30.77
N GLY A 18 -13.14 -5.24 -29.64
CA GLY A 18 -12.59 -5.43 -28.28
C GLY A 18 -11.89 -4.19 -27.71
N PHE A 19 -11.73 -3.12 -28.50
CA PHE A 19 -11.12 -1.86 -28.09
C PHE A 19 -11.97 -0.65 -28.54
N GLN A 20 -13.30 -0.84 -28.58
CA GLN A 20 -14.23 0.17 -29.08
C GLN A 20 -14.25 1.44 -28.24
N LYS A 21 -13.89 1.35 -26.95
CA LYS A 21 -13.71 2.48 -26.04
C LYS A 21 -12.50 2.22 -25.14
N ILE A 22 -11.48 3.07 -25.22
CA ILE A 22 -10.24 2.94 -24.45
C ILE A 22 -9.78 4.28 -23.91
N THR A 23 -9.04 4.28 -22.80
CA THR A 23 -8.36 5.49 -22.30
C THR A 23 -6.97 5.58 -22.91
N TYR A 24 -6.68 6.71 -23.55
CA TYR A 24 -5.35 6.97 -24.11
C TYR A 24 -4.28 6.97 -23.01
N LYS A 25 -3.13 6.37 -23.31
CA LYS A 25 -1.93 6.44 -22.48
C LYS A 25 -0.76 6.88 -23.35
N PRO A 26 0.20 7.68 -22.85
CA PRO A 26 1.39 8.06 -23.63
C PRO A 26 2.16 6.89 -24.23
N SER A 27 2.15 5.73 -23.56
CA SER A 27 2.73 4.49 -24.07
C SER A 27 2.08 3.95 -25.36
N MET A 28 0.90 4.45 -25.72
CA MET A 28 0.26 4.13 -26.99
C MET A 28 0.89 4.90 -28.16
N SER A 29 1.48 6.08 -27.95
CA SER A 29 2.25 6.78 -29.01
C SER A 29 3.76 6.48 -28.92
N ILE A 30 4.28 6.23 -27.71
CA ILE A 30 5.71 5.92 -27.47
C ILE A 30 5.80 4.67 -26.57
N PRO A 31 5.90 3.45 -27.15
CA PRO A 31 5.87 2.19 -26.38
C PRO A 31 6.87 2.10 -25.22
N ASP A 32 8.07 2.64 -25.41
CA ASP A 32 9.17 2.59 -24.44
C ASP A 32 9.30 3.88 -23.61
N ILE A 33 8.20 4.62 -23.44
CA ILE A 33 8.19 5.84 -22.62
C ILE A 33 8.45 5.54 -21.14
N SER A 34 9.13 6.47 -20.45
CA SER A 34 9.38 6.35 -19.02
C SER A 34 8.08 6.19 -18.24
N LYS A 35 8.11 5.40 -17.16
CA LYS A 35 6.98 5.25 -16.24
C LYS A 35 6.56 6.58 -15.59
N ASP A 36 7.47 7.55 -15.52
CA ASP A 36 7.24 8.87 -14.94
C ASP A 36 6.54 9.85 -15.91
N ASP A 37 6.48 9.51 -17.21
CA ASP A 37 5.90 10.34 -18.28
C ASP A 37 4.58 9.70 -18.79
N ASN A 38 3.69 9.37 -17.85
CA ASN A 38 2.48 8.58 -18.11
C ASN A 38 1.17 9.41 -18.20
N VAL A 39 1.27 10.74 -18.20
CA VAL A 39 0.13 11.67 -18.33
C VAL A 39 0.31 12.60 -19.51
N VAL A 40 -0.79 13.17 -20.02
CA VAL A 40 -0.75 14.25 -21.02
C VAL A 40 -0.79 15.58 -20.28
N MET A 41 0.33 16.31 -20.34
CA MET A 41 0.47 17.64 -19.74
C MET A 41 -0.42 18.64 -20.49
N PHE A 42 -1.05 19.53 -19.74
CA PHE A 42 -1.99 20.51 -20.29
C PHE A 42 -1.88 21.86 -19.58
N ASN A 43 -2.04 22.94 -20.33
CA ASN A 43 -2.11 24.29 -19.76
C ASN A 43 -3.29 25.03 -20.40
N PRO A 44 -4.34 25.40 -19.64
CA PRO A 44 -5.50 26.07 -20.20
C PRO A 44 -5.31 27.58 -20.38
N LEU A 45 -4.25 28.19 -19.83
CA LEU A 45 -4.12 29.64 -19.72
C LEU A 45 -3.26 30.28 -20.81
N ILE A 46 -2.28 29.54 -21.33
CA ILE A 46 -1.33 30.03 -22.33
C ILE A 46 -1.72 29.43 -23.67
N LYS A 47 -2.08 30.28 -24.63
CA LYS A 47 -2.53 29.83 -25.95
C LYS A 47 -1.35 29.23 -26.73
N LEU A 48 -1.44 27.93 -27.02
CA LEU A 48 -0.47 27.19 -27.82
C LEU A 48 -0.59 27.59 -29.30
N LYS A 49 0.54 27.69 -29.98
CA LYS A 49 0.67 28.02 -31.41
C LYS A 49 1.34 26.84 -32.10
N GLU A 50 0.67 26.29 -33.11
CA GLU A 50 1.19 25.16 -33.90
C GLU A 50 2.55 25.48 -34.52
N SER A 51 2.70 26.69 -35.06
CA SER A 51 3.98 27.22 -35.60
C SER A 51 5.14 27.20 -34.61
N THR A 52 4.87 27.23 -33.29
CA THR A 52 5.90 27.17 -32.25
C THR A 52 6.32 25.72 -31.99
N ILE A 53 5.36 24.79 -32.02
CA ILE A 53 5.62 23.35 -31.88
C ILE A 53 6.34 22.80 -33.10
N GLU A 54 6.01 23.29 -34.29
CA GLU A 54 6.65 22.86 -35.55
C GLU A 54 8.16 23.18 -35.60
N LYS A 55 8.63 24.16 -34.82
CA LYS A 55 10.07 24.46 -34.68
C LYS A 55 10.83 23.40 -33.89
N ILE A 56 10.13 22.57 -33.13
CA ILE A 56 10.71 21.50 -32.34
C ILE A 56 10.98 20.30 -33.27
N PRO A 57 12.15 19.62 -33.14
CA PRO A 57 12.42 18.41 -33.90
C PRO A 57 11.29 17.37 -33.80
N GLU A 58 10.91 16.76 -34.91
CA GLU A 58 9.74 15.89 -35.02
C GLU A 58 9.74 14.75 -33.98
N ASN A 59 10.90 14.15 -33.73
CA ASN A 59 11.11 13.08 -32.76
C ASN A 59 10.92 13.51 -31.28
N MET A 60 10.89 14.82 -31.02
CA MET A 60 10.73 15.39 -29.67
C MET A 60 9.35 16.00 -29.45
N ARG A 61 8.64 16.44 -30.52
CA ARG A 61 7.34 17.13 -30.43
C ARG A 61 6.32 16.43 -29.53
N ILE A 62 6.18 15.11 -29.66
CA ILE A 62 5.25 14.33 -28.85
C ILE A 62 5.69 14.29 -27.37
N LYS A 63 6.99 14.17 -27.11
CA LYS A 63 7.56 14.10 -25.75
C LYS A 63 7.36 15.39 -24.95
N GLU A 64 7.28 16.53 -25.63
CA GLU A 64 6.97 17.84 -25.02
C GLU A 64 5.67 17.81 -24.23
N PHE A 65 4.68 16.99 -24.65
CA PHE A 65 3.38 16.89 -23.99
C PHE A 65 3.31 15.82 -22.90
N PHE A 66 4.35 15.00 -22.72
CA PHE A 66 4.36 13.93 -21.71
C PHE A 66 5.34 14.18 -20.59
N ASN A 67 6.49 14.79 -20.91
CA ASN A 67 7.50 15.13 -19.93
C ASN A 67 7.26 16.53 -19.36
N LYS A 68 7.20 16.64 -18.03
CA LYS A 68 6.91 17.92 -17.36
C LYS A 68 7.91 19.03 -17.69
N GLY A 69 9.21 18.71 -17.68
CA GLY A 69 10.25 19.73 -17.88
C GLY A 69 10.28 20.25 -19.33
N LEU A 70 10.04 19.35 -20.28
CA LEU A 70 9.85 19.72 -21.68
C LEU A 70 8.59 20.58 -21.86
N PHE A 71 7.46 20.15 -21.28
CA PHE A 71 6.22 20.92 -21.34
C PHE A 71 6.37 22.33 -20.77
N ASP A 72 7.01 22.49 -19.61
CA ASP A 72 7.28 23.81 -19.02
C ASP A 72 8.14 24.68 -19.96
N SER A 73 9.11 24.07 -20.65
CA SER A 73 9.94 24.73 -21.67
C SER A 73 9.13 25.13 -22.90
N LEU A 74 8.24 24.25 -23.39
CA LEU A 74 7.31 24.52 -24.48
C LEU A 74 6.42 25.73 -24.15
N ILE A 75 5.88 25.78 -22.93
CA ILE A 75 5.05 26.90 -22.47
C ILE A 75 5.85 28.21 -22.48
N ASN A 76 7.08 28.20 -21.99
CA ASN A 76 7.96 29.38 -22.02
C ASN A 76 8.31 29.82 -23.45
N PHE A 77 8.44 28.87 -24.38
CA PHE A 77 8.76 29.15 -25.78
C PHE A 77 7.62 29.87 -26.54
N HIS A 78 6.40 29.88 -25.99
CA HIS A 78 5.29 30.68 -26.50
C HIS A 78 5.36 32.17 -26.10
N GLY A 79 6.38 32.56 -25.34
CA GLY A 79 6.67 33.93 -24.94
C GLY A 79 5.77 34.47 -23.83
N SER A 80 6.00 35.72 -23.43
CA SER A 80 5.17 36.40 -22.43
C SER A 80 3.77 36.67 -22.98
N GLN A 81 2.76 36.02 -22.39
CA GLN A 81 1.35 36.31 -22.62
C GLN A 81 0.75 37.01 -21.39
N PRO A 82 -0.26 37.89 -21.56
CA PRO A 82 -0.94 38.50 -20.41
C PRO A 82 -1.53 37.42 -19.51
N LYS A 83 -1.41 37.60 -18.20
CA LYS A 83 -1.93 36.66 -17.21
C LYS A 83 -3.46 36.58 -17.32
N LYS A 84 -3.99 35.42 -17.70
CA LYS A 84 -5.43 35.16 -17.83
C LYS A 84 -5.94 34.30 -16.67
N THR A 85 -7.19 34.52 -16.30
CA THR A 85 -7.94 33.60 -15.43
C THR A 85 -8.50 32.44 -16.25
N LEU A 86 -8.90 31.37 -15.59
CA LEU A 86 -9.50 30.21 -16.25
C LEU A 86 -10.80 30.59 -16.98
N ASP A 87 -11.65 31.43 -16.39
CA ASP A 87 -12.87 31.94 -17.02
C ASP A 87 -12.60 32.70 -18.32
N VAL A 88 -11.61 33.59 -18.32
CA VAL A 88 -11.23 34.37 -19.50
C VAL A 88 -10.66 33.45 -20.58
N ALA A 89 -9.77 32.53 -20.20
CA ALA A 89 -9.17 31.60 -21.14
C ALA A 89 -10.21 30.67 -21.79
N THR A 90 -11.19 30.21 -21.02
CA THR A 90 -12.34 29.44 -21.53
C THR A 90 -13.17 30.26 -22.51
N LYS A 91 -13.57 31.48 -22.15
CA LYS A 91 -14.40 32.36 -23.01
C LYS A 91 -13.69 32.76 -24.31
N GLU A 92 -12.38 32.94 -24.26
CA GLU A 92 -11.56 33.27 -25.44
C GLU A 92 -11.23 32.04 -26.32
N GLY A 93 -11.71 30.84 -25.95
CA GLY A 93 -11.49 29.61 -26.70
C GLY A 93 -10.04 29.09 -26.64
N ILE A 94 -9.27 29.46 -25.61
CA ILE A 94 -7.89 29.01 -25.42
C ILE A 94 -7.85 27.52 -25.07
N VAL A 95 -8.76 27.07 -24.20
CA VAL A 95 -8.89 25.65 -23.83
C VAL A 95 -9.10 24.80 -25.08
N ASP A 96 -10.07 25.20 -25.93
CA ASP A 96 -10.36 24.47 -27.17
C ASP A 96 -9.18 24.46 -28.14
N ASN A 97 -8.53 25.61 -28.31
CA ASN A 97 -7.32 25.73 -29.12
C ASN A 97 -6.24 24.77 -28.64
N ASN A 98 -5.99 24.75 -27.33
CA ASN A 98 -4.92 23.96 -26.75
C ASN A 98 -5.23 22.46 -26.83
N ILE A 99 -6.49 22.03 -26.61
CA ILE A 99 -6.90 20.63 -26.82
C ILE A 99 -6.62 20.22 -28.27
N LYS A 100 -7.04 21.05 -29.24
CA LYS A 100 -6.83 20.77 -30.67
C LYS A 100 -5.35 20.64 -31.01
N VAL A 101 -4.53 21.59 -30.56
CA VAL A 101 -3.08 21.59 -30.81
C VAL A 101 -2.41 20.37 -30.16
N THR A 102 -2.80 20.00 -28.93
CA THR A 102 -2.31 18.79 -28.27
C THR A 102 -2.66 17.56 -29.09
N LEU A 103 -3.94 17.37 -29.48
CA LEU A 103 -4.39 16.23 -30.28
C LEU A 103 -3.65 16.11 -31.61
N ASN A 104 -3.53 17.22 -32.36
CA ASN A 104 -2.77 17.27 -33.61
C ASN A 104 -1.31 16.84 -33.43
N THR A 105 -0.73 17.10 -32.26
CA THR A 105 0.67 16.78 -31.99
C THR A 105 0.86 15.34 -31.54
N ILE A 106 0.04 14.83 -30.62
CA ILE A 106 0.25 13.51 -29.99
C ILE A 106 -0.43 12.35 -30.74
N LEU A 107 -1.42 12.67 -31.57
CA LEU A 107 -2.20 11.75 -32.41
C LEU A 107 -2.31 12.25 -33.86
N PRO A 108 -1.19 12.56 -34.54
CA PRO A 108 -1.26 13.04 -35.92
C PRO A 108 -1.77 11.95 -36.86
N GLU A 109 -2.51 12.34 -37.89
CA GLU A 109 -2.92 11.43 -38.96
C GLU A 109 -1.70 10.79 -39.64
N ASN A 110 -1.88 9.57 -40.15
CA ASN A 110 -0.82 8.73 -40.74
C ASN A 110 0.33 8.37 -39.78
N SER A 111 0.19 8.60 -38.48
CA SER A 111 1.11 8.09 -37.47
C SER A 111 0.65 6.76 -36.87
N VAL A 112 1.53 6.11 -36.11
CA VAL A 112 1.28 4.80 -35.51
C VAL A 112 0.88 4.96 -34.04
N ILE A 113 -0.22 4.31 -33.66
CA ILE A 113 -0.63 4.10 -32.27
C ILE A 113 -0.59 2.61 -31.92
N TYR A 114 -0.22 2.29 -30.69
CA TYR A 114 -0.10 0.93 -30.19
C TYR A 114 -1.24 0.60 -29.23
N ILE A 115 -2.08 -0.36 -29.61
CA ILE A 115 -3.16 -0.89 -28.76
C ILE A 115 -2.85 -2.35 -28.48
N ASN A 116 -2.72 -2.69 -27.20
CA ASN A 116 -2.29 -4.02 -26.73
C ASN A 116 -1.02 -4.52 -27.47
N LYS A 117 -0.01 -3.65 -27.56
CA LYS A 117 1.29 -3.88 -28.24
C LYS A 117 1.19 -4.13 -29.75
N LYS A 118 0.00 -4.03 -30.37
CA LYS A 118 -0.17 -4.13 -31.82
C LYS A 118 -0.21 -2.73 -32.45
N PRO A 119 0.51 -2.50 -33.56
CA PRO A 119 0.52 -1.20 -34.24
C PRO A 119 -0.73 -1.03 -35.10
N TYR A 120 -1.30 0.17 -35.04
CA TYR A 120 -2.37 0.65 -35.90
C TYR A 120 -1.99 2.02 -36.44
N VAL A 121 -2.32 2.29 -37.69
CA VAL A 121 -2.17 3.62 -38.30
C VAL A 121 -3.42 4.44 -38.02
N ILE A 122 -3.22 5.67 -37.56
CA ILE A 122 -4.28 6.65 -37.34
C ILE A 122 -4.73 7.18 -38.70
N ALA A 123 -5.94 6.81 -39.11
CA ALA A 123 -6.53 7.25 -40.37
C ALA A 123 -7.25 8.59 -40.25
N ASP A 124 -7.92 8.82 -39.11
CA ASP A 124 -8.67 10.03 -38.83
C ASP A 124 -8.83 10.20 -37.31
N VAL A 125 -8.79 11.45 -36.84
CA VAL A 125 -9.06 11.81 -35.44
C VAL A 125 -10.11 12.90 -35.42
N GLN A 126 -11.24 12.64 -34.77
CA GLN A 126 -12.35 13.57 -34.67
C GLN A 126 -12.60 13.94 -33.22
N TRP A 127 -12.55 15.23 -32.93
CA TRP A 127 -12.93 15.80 -31.65
C TRP A 127 -13.91 16.95 -31.89
N THR A 128 -14.99 17.00 -31.11
CA THR A 128 -15.96 18.09 -31.19
C THR A 128 -15.45 19.26 -30.37
N LYS A 129 -15.23 20.42 -31.01
CA LYS A 129 -14.81 21.64 -30.30
C LYS A 129 -15.81 21.94 -29.17
N GLY A 130 -15.32 22.23 -27.97
CA GLY A 130 -16.17 22.50 -26.81
C GLY A 130 -16.74 21.25 -26.13
N ASP A 131 -16.44 20.04 -26.61
CA ASP A 131 -16.75 18.79 -25.91
C ASP A 131 -15.61 18.42 -24.96
N TRP A 132 -15.63 19.01 -23.79
CA TRP A 132 -14.71 18.74 -22.69
C TRP A 132 -15.39 18.99 -21.35
N LYS A 133 -14.91 18.34 -20.29
CA LYS A 133 -15.29 18.65 -18.91
C LYS A 133 -14.09 18.70 -17.98
N ILE A 134 -14.19 19.43 -16.88
CA ILE A 134 -13.25 19.38 -15.76
C ILE A 134 -13.85 18.45 -14.71
N ASP A 135 -13.07 17.50 -14.23
CA ASP A 135 -13.50 16.54 -13.20
C ASP A 135 -12.26 16.12 -12.36
N THR A 136 -12.47 15.40 -11.26
CA THR A 136 -11.39 14.93 -10.40
C THR A 136 -10.49 13.92 -11.13
N LYS A 137 -9.19 13.91 -10.81
CA LYS A 137 -8.23 12.96 -11.39
C LYS A 137 -8.47 11.52 -10.97
N LYS A 138 -9.11 11.30 -9.82
CA LYS A 138 -9.35 9.98 -9.23
C LYS A 138 -10.82 9.84 -8.82
N LYS A 139 -11.48 8.76 -9.25
CA LYS A 139 -12.86 8.44 -8.88
C LYS A 139 -12.90 7.40 -7.76
N LYS A 140 -14.01 7.40 -7.00
CA LYS A 140 -14.25 6.52 -5.84
C LYS A 140 -14.11 5.02 -6.16
N GLU A 141 -14.28 4.64 -7.42
CA GLU A 141 -14.29 3.24 -7.91
C GLU A 141 -12.91 2.74 -8.41
N GLU A 142 -11.89 3.61 -8.55
CA GLU A 142 -10.61 3.24 -9.18
C GLU A 142 -9.51 2.75 -8.22
N TYR A 143 -9.79 2.64 -6.91
CA TYR A 143 -8.79 2.21 -5.94
C TYR A 143 -8.88 0.71 -5.65
N ASP A 144 -7.78 0.03 -5.94
CA ASP A 144 -7.53 -1.36 -5.55
C ASP A 144 -7.49 -1.48 -4.02
N SER A 145 -8.58 -2.00 -3.45
CA SER A 145 -8.76 -2.25 -2.02
C SER A 145 -7.74 -3.26 -1.46
N SER A 146 -7.06 -4.03 -2.32
CA SER A 146 -6.00 -4.96 -1.89
C SER A 146 -4.71 -4.26 -1.42
N LYS A 147 -4.61 -2.93 -1.59
CA LYS A 147 -3.39 -2.15 -1.25
C LYS A 147 -3.36 -1.57 0.16
N ILE A 148 -4.51 -1.42 0.83
CA ILE A 148 -4.61 -0.84 2.18
C ILE A 148 -5.67 -1.63 2.94
N THR A 149 -5.27 -2.37 3.97
CA THR A 149 -6.19 -3.23 4.72
C THR A 149 -7.00 -2.51 5.78
N ASP A 150 -6.51 -1.38 6.33
CA ASP A 150 -7.28 -0.55 7.28
C ASP A 150 -8.36 0.28 6.54
N PRO A 151 -9.67 0.00 6.73
CA PRO A 151 -10.75 0.74 6.08
C PRO A 151 -10.78 2.23 6.46
N TYR A 152 -10.29 2.59 7.66
CA TYR A 152 -10.20 3.97 8.09
C TYR A 152 -9.07 4.70 7.37
N LEU A 153 -7.89 4.08 7.20
CA LEU A 153 -6.77 4.66 6.45
C LEU A 153 -7.11 4.75 4.96
N TYR A 154 -7.71 3.70 4.39
CA TYR A 154 -8.24 3.72 3.04
C TYR A 154 -9.23 4.88 2.91
N SER A 155 -10.22 4.96 3.81
CA SER A 155 -11.18 6.05 3.78
C SER A 155 -10.52 7.42 3.97
N ALA A 156 -9.49 7.58 4.79
CA ALA A 156 -8.86 8.87 5.05
C ALA A 156 -7.98 9.34 3.88
N VAL A 157 -7.17 8.45 3.30
CA VAL A 157 -6.29 8.79 2.15
C VAL A 157 -7.09 8.97 0.87
N VAL A 158 -8.06 8.08 0.61
CA VAL A 158 -8.94 8.15 -0.55
C VAL A 158 -9.92 9.32 -0.40
N LYS A 159 -10.48 9.57 0.79
CA LYS A 159 -11.28 10.78 1.02
C LYS A 159 -10.44 12.03 0.92
N ASP A 160 -9.20 12.11 1.38
CA ASP A 160 -8.46 13.38 1.30
C ASP A 160 -8.12 13.77 -0.15
N GLU A 161 -7.76 12.82 -1.02
CA GLU A 161 -7.55 13.11 -2.45
C GLU A 161 -8.87 13.42 -3.18
N ILE A 162 -9.94 12.67 -2.88
CA ILE A 162 -11.28 12.92 -3.45
C ILE A 162 -11.86 14.24 -2.93
N ILE A 163 -11.82 14.51 -1.62
CA ILE A 163 -12.27 15.77 -1.00
C ILE A 163 -11.41 16.93 -1.48
N SER A 164 -10.09 16.77 -1.62
CA SER A 164 -9.24 17.83 -2.19
C SER A 164 -9.63 18.10 -3.64
N GLY A 165 -9.82 17.05 -4.45
CA GLY A 165 -10.30 17.17 -5.83
C GLY A 165 -11.69 17.80 -5.92
N GLU A 166 -12.65 17.36 -5.10
CA GLU A 166 -14.02 17.88 -5.03
C GLU A 166 -14.06 19.34 -4.55
N LYS A 167 -13.20 19.71 -3.60
CA LYS A 167 -13.05 21.09 -3.12
C LYS A 167 -12.43 21.99 -4.18
N GLU A 168 -11.41 21.51 -4.88
CA GLU A 168 -10.81 22.20 -6.01
C GLU A 168 -11.85 22.38 -7.14
N LEU A 169 -12.60 21.33 -7.47
CA LEU A 169 -13.66 21.33 -8.47
C LEU A 169 -14.79 22.29 -8.09
N GLY A 170 -15.25 22.24 -6.83
CA GLY A 170 -16.27 23.14 -6.28
C GLY A 170 -15.83 24.60 -6.16
N SER A 171 -14.53 24.88 -6.23
CA SER A 171 -14.00 26.25 -6.28
C SER A 171 -14.06 26.89 -7.67
N LEU A 172 -14.33 26.10 -8.71
CA LEU A 172 -14.50 26.60 -10.08
C LEU A 172 -15.89 27.21 -10.28
N SER A 173 -16.01 28.13 -11.24
CA SER A 173 -17.31 28.67 -11.63
C SER A 173 -18.10 27.60 -12.41
N GLU A 174 -19.43 27.60 -12.32
CA GLU A 174 -20.25 26.58 -12.99
C GLU A 174 -20.09 26.63 -14.52
N ASN A 175 -19.86 27.83 -15.05
CA ASN A 175 -19.73 28.09 -16.47
C ASN A 175 -18.37 27.64 -17.09
N ILE A 176 -17.45 27.11 -16.28
CA ILE A 176 -16.16 26.58 -16.76
C ILE A 176 -15.97 25.09 -16.48
N LEU A 177 -16.91 24.43 -15.80
CA LEU A 177 -16.84 22.98 -15.54
C LEU A 177 -17.05 22.16 -16.81
N TYR A 178 -17.80 22.70 -17.76
CA TYR A 178 -18.15 22.04 -19.01
C TYR A 178 -17.88 22.98 -20.17
N GLY A 179 -17.36 22.42 -21.26
CA GLY A 179 -17.28 23.12 -22.54
C GLY A 179 -18.68 23.34 -23.14
N PRO A 180 -18.81 24.29 -24.08
CA PRO A 180 -20.11 24.71 -24.62
C PRO A 180 -20.88 23.60 -25.34
N ASN A 181 -20.18 22.57 -25.84
CA ASN A 181 -20.77 21.46 -26.59
C ASN A 181 -20.66 20.12 -25.85
N TYR A 182 -20.41 20.14 -24.53
CA TYR A 182 -20.38 18.91 -23.73
C TYR A 182 -21.77 18.28 -23.64
N ASP A 183 -21.91 17.06 -24.16
CA ASP A 183 -23.18 16.32 -24.27
C ASP A 183 -23.32 15.19 -23.24
N GLY A 184 -22.30 14.97 -22.41
CA GLY A 184 -22.29 13.93 -21.39
C GLY A 184 -23.11 14.28 -20.15
N PRO A 185 -23.32 13.30 -19.24
CA PRO A 185 -23.99 13.54 -17.97
C PRO A 185 -23.20 14.58 -17.15
N LYS A 186 -23.90 15.60 -16.67
CA LYS A 186 -23.35 16.62 -15.78
C LYS A 186 -23.45 16.14 -14.34
N ASP A 187 -22.37 16.28 -13.60
CA ASP A 187 -22.23 15.77 -12.24
C ASP A 187 -23.08 16.60 -11.26
N ASN A 188 -23.74 15.94 -10.30
CA ASN A 188 -24.70 16.55 -9.35
C ASN A 188 -24.09 17.54 -8.33
N VAL A 189 -22.81 17.92 -8.47
CA VAL A 189 -22.16 18.96 -7.64
C VAL A 189 -22.93 20.29 -7.69
N ILE A 190 -23.69 20.49 -8.77
CA ILE A 190 -24.46 21.70 -9.09
C ILE A 190 -25.69 21.91 -8.16
N LEU A 191 -26.25 20.87 -7.54
CA LEU A 191 -27.50 21.00 -6.76
C LEU A 191 -27.33 21.48 -5.32
N ASN A 192 -26.10 21.50 -4.78
CA ASN A 192 -25.85 21.90 -3.38
C ASN A 192 -25.49 23.37 -3.20
N LYS A 193 -25.35 24.14 -4.28
CA LYS A 193 -25.03 25.57 -4.19
C LYS A 193 -26.28 26.43 -3.98
N THR A 194 -27.40 26.05 -4.60
CA THR A 194 -28.69 26.75 -4.50
C THR A 194 -29.44 26.49 -3.18
N SER A 195 -29.12 25.45 -2.42
CA SER A 195 -29.78 25.14 -1.14
C SER A 195 -29.20 25.88 0.07
N SER A 196 -28.11 26.63 -0.10
CA SER A 196 -27.39 27.30 1.01
C SER A 196 -27.69 28.80 1.17
N LEU A 197 -28.55 29.38 0.32
CA LEU A 197 -28.88 30.81 0.36
C LEU A 197 -30.27 31.14 0.90
N ASP A 198 -31.08 30.15 1.29
CA ASP A 198 -32.46 30.43 1.72
C ASP A 198 -32.99 29.45 2.78
N LYS A 199 -32.43 29.48 4.01
CA LYS A 199 -33.12 29.04 5.24
C LYS A 199 -32.65 29.85 6.45
N GLY A 200 -33.09 31.10 6.50
CA GLY A 200 -33.26 31.83 7.75
C GLY A 200 -34.55 31.37 8.46
N LEU A 201 -34.43 31.07 9.75
CA LEU A 201 -35.43 31.10 10.82
C LEU A 201 -36.93 31.07 10.42
N GLY A 202 -37.61 29.98 10.76
CA GLY A 202 -39.09 29.90 10.74
C GLY A 202 -39.61 28.70 11.51
N LEU A 203 -39.77 28.84 12.83
CA LEU A 203 -40.57 27.96 13.67
C LEU A 203 -42.05 28.14 13.33
N GLY A 204 -42.73 27.06 12.95
CA GLY A 204 -44.17 27.03 12.68
C GLY A 204 -44.81 25.75 13.21
N LEU A 205 -45.82 25.94 14.07
CA LEU A 205 -46.64 24.94 14.77
C LEU A 205 -47.56 24.11 13.85
N ALA A 206 -47.90 22.89 14.29
CA ALA A 206 -49.20 22.21 14.15
C ALA A 206 -49.19 20.89 14.99
N THR A 207 -49.81 20.82 16.17
CA THR A 207 -51.20 20.40 16.52
C THR A 207 -51.56 18.92 16.30
N GLY A 208 -51.97 18.20 17.36
CA GLY A 208 -52.85 17.02 17.25
C GLY A 208 -52.80 15.89 18.32
N ILE A 209 -53.30 16.14 19.56
CA ILE A 209 -54.32 15.38 20.34
C ILE A 209 -54.15 13.83 20.51
N THR A 210 -54.03 13.18 21.69
CA THR A 210 -54.97 12.96 22.85
C THR A 210 -54.22 12.41 24.10
N LYS A 211 -54.25 13.03 25.30
CA LYS A 211 -55.19 12.90 26.48
C LYS A 211 -54.75 11.87 27.57
N PRO A 212 -55.21 11.93 28.85
CA PRO A 212 -54.50 12.62 29.96
C PRO A 212 -54.40 11.81 31.28
N VAL A 213 -53.51 12.19 32.22
CA VAL A 213 -53.75 12.03 33.69
C VAL A 213 -53.03 13.14 34.48
N ALA A 214 -53.81 13.76 35.38
CA ALA A 214 -53.59 14.57 36.59
C ALA A 214 -52.22 14.46 37.31
N SER A 215 -51.70 15.39 38.11
CA SER A 215 -52.19 16.63 38.77
C SER A 215 -51.06 17.22 39.64
N ASN A 216 -51.12 18.55 39.88
CA ASN A 216 -50.62 19.29 41.07
C ASN A 216 -49.08 19.36 41.29
N SER A 217 -48.45 20.45 41.76
CA SER A 217 -48.89 21.76 42.28
C SER A 217 -47.66 22.64 42.57
N SER A 218 -47.85 23.97 42.49
CA SER A 218 -47.23 25.08 43.30
C SER A 218 -45.69 25.23 43.37
N LEU A 219 -45.11 26.38 42.97
CA LEU A 219 -44.94 27.65 43.73
C LEU A 219 -44.14 27.43 45.04
N GLN A 220 -43.16 28.21 45.47
CA GLN A 220 -42.71 29.57 45.13
C GLN A 220 -41.37 29.81 45.84
N ASP A 221 -40.60 30.75 45.29
CA ASP A 221 -39.67 31.69 45.92
C ASP A 221 -39.26 31.53 47.39
N GLN A 222 -37.96 31.64 47.66
CA GLN A 222 -37.48 32.65 48.61
C GLN A 222 -36.01 33.03 48.37
N GLN A 223 -35.73 34.27 48.71
CA GLN A 223 -34.66 35.13 48.26
C GLN A 223 -33.89 35.61 49.51
N ILE A 224 -32.61 35.95 49.32
CA ILE A 224 -31.77 36.86 50.16
C ILE A 224 -31.17 36.29 51.47
N LEU A 225 -29.83 36.25 51.55
CA LEU A 225 -28.98 36.99 52.53
C LEU A 225 -27.49 36.58 52.43
N ASN A 226 -26.67 37.49 51.89
CA ASN A 226 -25.28 37.73 52.37
C ASN A 226 -25.34 38.44 53.75
N PRO A 227 -24.26 38.77 54.50
CA PRO A 227 -22.78 38.62 54.37
C PRO A 227 -22.18 38.00 55.70
N PRO A 228 -20.92 38.17 56.19
CA PRO A 228 -19.83 39.06 55.77
C PRO A 228 -18.38 38.54 55.82
N SER A 229 -17.52 39.43 55.33
CA SER A 229 -16.06 39.44 55.27
C SER A 229 -15.42 39.91 56.58
N ASN A 230 -14.20 39.43 56.89
CA ASN A 230 -13.06 40.20 57.45
C ASN A 230 -11.81 39.29 57.51
N GLN A 231 -10.68 39.66 56.86
CA GLN A 231 -9.46 40.30 57.42
C GLN A 231 -8.65 39.36 58.36
N GLN A 232 -7.31 39.23 58.37
CA GLN A 232 -6.16 39.91 57.77
C GLN A 232 -4.87 39.05 58.03
N VAL A 233 -3.88 39.15 57.12
CA VAL A 233 -2.41 39.26 57.33
C VAL A 233 -1.59 38.16 58.07
N GLN A 234 -0.63 37.56 57.36
CA GLN A 234 0.82 37.69 57.68
C GLN A 234 1.73 37.26 56.51
N GLN A 235 2.75 38.10 56.27
CA GLN A 235 3.81 38.00 55.27
C GLN A 235 4.94 37.08 55.75
N SER A 236 5.60 36.39 54.82
CA SER A 236 7.04 36.15 54.93
C SER A 236 7.69 36.15 53.54
N THR A 237 8.65 37.05 53.41
CA THR A 237 9.54 37.30 52.28
C THR A 237 10.74 36.36 52.34
N SER A 238 11.14 35.76 51.21
CA SER A 238 12.55 35.51 50.95
C SER A 238 12.87 35.53 49.45
N THR A 239 14.02 36.12 49.19
CA THR A 239 14.61 36.66 47.97
C THR A 239 15.09 35.57 46.99
N PRO A 240 15.17 35.87 45.67
CA PRO A 240 15.73 34.97 44.67
C PRO A 240 17.25 35.17 44.56
N ILE A 241 18.01 34.07 44.63
CA ILE A 241 19.45 34.05 44.28
C ILE A 241 19.66 33.18 43.02
N PRO A 242 20.40 33.69 42.00
CA PRO A 242 20.62 33.03 40.71
C PRO A 242 21.96 32.29 40.65
N ILE A 243 22.02 31.06 40.11
CA ILE A 243 23.27 30.37 39.70
C ILE A 243 22.94 29.50 38.48
N ALA A 244 23.25 29.96 37.26
CA ALA A 244 24.46 29.71 36.47
C ALA A 244 24.37 28.43 35.59
N ILE A 245 24.20 28.66 34.29
CA ILE A 245 24.29 27.68 33.21
C ILE A 245 25.77 27.56 32.84
N ALA A 246 26.38 26.42 33.12
CA ALA A 246 27.72 26.09 32.64
C ALA A 246 27.61 25.29 31.32
N ASN A 247 27.93 25.96 30.22
CA ASN A 247 28.27 25.33 28.95
C ASN A 247 29.70 24.76 29.04
N LEU A 248 29.88 23.50 28.66
CA LEU A 248 31.20 22.90 28.45
C LEU A 248 31.31 22.44 26.99
N GLN A 249 31.82 23.35 26.16
CA GLN A 249 32.50 23.02 24.91
C GLN A 249 33.91 22.52 25.28
N LYS A 250 34.27 21.33 24.80
CA LYS A 250 35.69 20.93 24.68
C LYS A 250 36.03 20.82 23.21
N GLN A 251 36.76 21.83 22.74
CA GLN A 251 37.61 21.76 21.55
C GLN A 251 38.85 20.94 21.91
N HIS A 252 39.25 20.02 21.04
CA HIS A 252 40.62 19.54 20.97
C HIS A 252 41.13 19.82 19.56
N THR A 253 41.99 20.83 19.47
CA THR A 253 42.93 21.09 18.38
C THR A 253 44.14 20.17 18.53
N LEU A 254 44.53 19.49 17.45
CA LEU A 254 45.91 19.04 17.20
C LEU A 254 46.19 19.18 15.69
N SER A 255 46.93 20.23 15.36
CA SER A 255 47.88 20.36 14.25
C SER A 255 49.10 19.45 14.53
N ILE A 256 50.01 18.98 13.66
CA ILE A 256 50.66 19.38 12.39
C ILE A 256 51.13 18.01 11.79
N GLU A 257 51.16 17.74 10.47
CA GLU A 257 52.37 17.89 9.65
C GLU A 257 52.09 17.60 8.16
N ASN A 258 52.70 18.46 7.35
CA ASN A 258 52.84 18.34 5.91
C ASN A 258 53.73 17.15 5.55
N ASN A 259 53.38 16.42 4.48
CA ASN A 259 54.39 16.01 3.52
C ASN A 259 53.80 15.88 2.12
N SER A 260 54.32 16.75 1.25
CA SER A 260 54.14 16.81 -0.19
C SER A 260 54.94 15.72 -0.88
N HIS A 261 54.31 14.92 -1.74
CA HIS A 261 55.01 14.37 -2.91
C HIS A 261 54.12 14.37 -4.16
N THR A 262 54.61 15.14 -5.12
CA THR A 262 54.26 15.20 -6.54
C THR A 262 54.69 13.94 -7.27
N SER A 263 53.83 13.39 -8.13
CA SER A 263 54.27 12.84 -9.42
C SER A 263 53.11 12.78 -10.42
N ASN A 264 53.32 13.50 -11.52
CA ASN A 264 52.65 13.33 -12.80
C ASN A 264 52.88 11.91 -13.37
N ILE A 265 51.99 11.48 -14.27
CA ILE A 265 52.27 11.01 -15.66
C ILE A 265 51.22 9.98 -16.14
N SER A 266 50.45 10.44 -17.14
CA SER A 266 49.99 9.78 -18.37
C SER A 266 48.91 8.68 -18.40
N GLN A 267 47.89 9.00 -19.23
CA GLN A 267 47.04 8.07 -19.99
C GLN A 267 47.89 7.14 -20.90
N PRO A 268 47.35 5.99 -21.36
CA PRO A 268 46.65 5.98 -22.64
C PRO A 268 45.47 4.98 -22.78
N GLN A 269 44.52 5.32 -23.66
CA GLN A 269 43.74 4.39 -24.49
C GLN A 269 44.31 4.46 -25.93
N PRO A 270 43.81 3.68 -26.91
CA PRO A 270 43.53 2.24 -26.97
C PRO A 270 44.22 1.61 -28.21
N ASN A 271 44.19 0.29 -28.39
CA ASN A 271 44.36 -0.24 -29.76
C ASN A 271 43.60 -1.55 -30.04
N VAL A 272 43.15 -1.59 -31.29
CA VAL A 272 42.35 -2.59 -32.00
C VAL A 272 43.24 -3.74 -32.48
N GLU A 273 42.77 -4.99 -32.45
CA GLU A 273 43.02 -5.93 -33.55
C GLU A 273 42.10 -7.16 -33.56
N THR A 274 41.77 -7.56 -34.79
CA THR A 274 40.82 -8.57 -35.29
C THR A 274 41.47 -9.92 -35.60
N LYS A 275 40.69 -11.02 -35.54
CA LYS A 275 40.60 -12.21 -36.47
C LYS A 275 39.75 -13.30 -35.78
N GLY A 276 38.62 -13.79 -36.32
CA GLY A 276 38.47 -14.86 -37.34
C GLY A 276 38.86 -16.23 -36.77
N ILE A 277 38.18 -17.39 -36.84
CA ILE A 277 37.24 -18.05 -37.77
C ILE A 277 36.74 -19.35 -37.01
N ILE A 278 35.51 -19.90 -37.02
CA ILE A 278 34.90 -20.96 -37.88
C ILE A 278 33.65 -21.52 -37.13
N ASN A 279 32.53 -21.75 -37.84
CA ASN A 279 31.33 -22.52 -37.43
C ASN A 279 31.53 -24.04 -37.64
N PRO A 280 30.75 -24.92 -36.97
CA PRO A 280 29.71 -25.61 -37.77
C PRO A 280 28.37 -25.87 -37.04
N THR A 281 27.31 -25.80 -37.84
CA THR A 281 25.93 -26.30 -37.62
C THR A 281 25.88 -27.83 -37.76
N PRO A 282 24.89 -28.51 -37.12
CA PRO A 282 23.97 -29.37 -37.90
C PRO A 282 22.52 -29.35 -37.33
N GLN A 283 21.50 -29.07 -38.15
CA GLN A 283 20.61 -29.97 -38.91
C GLN A 283 19.24 -30.20 -38.28
N ILE A 284 18.24 -30.17 -39.17
CA ILE A 284 16.80 -30.22 -38.98
C ILE A 284 16.30 -31.65 -39.13
N THR A 285 15.33 -32.07 -38.31
CA THR A 285 14.46 -33.24 -38.57
C THR A 285 12.99 -32.90 -38.36
N LYS A 286 12.16 -33.55 -39.19
CA LYS A 286 10.75 -33.25 -39.51
C LYS A 286 9.74 -33.77 -38.46
N GLN A 287 8.54 -33.17 -38.53
CA GLN A 287 7.25 -33.47 -37.88
C GLN A 287 6.83 -34.96 -37.84
N PRO A 288 5.80 -35.28 -37.02
CA PRO A 288 4.51 -35.56 -37.62
C PRO A 288 3.30 -34.85 -36.98
N THR A 289 2.35 -34.54 -37.86
CA THR A 289 1.00 -34.00 -37.66
C THR A 289 0.07 -35.01 -37.01
N LEU A 290 -0.81 -34.59 -36.08
CA LEU A 290 -2.00 -35.33 -35.69
C LEU A 290 -3.25 -34.43 -35.70
N THR A 291 -4.28 -34.99 -36.31
CA THR A 291 -5.60 -34.47 -36.71
C THR A 291 -6.55 -34.25 -35.54
N ILE A 292 -7.30 -33.15 -35.59
CA ILE A 292 -8.45 -32.84 -34.74
C ILE A 292 -9.71 -33.39 -35.40
N THR A 293 -10.47 -34.20 -34.66
CA THR A 293 -11.87 -34.54 -34.97
C THR A 293 -12.79 -33.66 -34.13
N ASN A 294 -13.58 -32.83 -34.82
CA ASN A 294 -14.67 -32.05 -34.26
C ASN A 294 -15.91 -32.93 -34.08
N ASN A 295 -16.54 -32.86 -32.92
CA ASN A 295 -17.98 -33.11 -32.78
C ASN A 295 -18.60 -31.91 -32.07
N SER A 296 -19.50 -31.23 -32.79
CA SER A 296 -20.28 -30.11 -32.29
C SER A 296 -21.52 -30.61 -31.53
N SER A 297 -21.84 -29.96 -30.43
CA SER A 297 -23.24 -29.82 -30.01
C SER A 297 -23.47 -28.43 -29.46
N LYS A 298 -24.47 -27.78 -30.07
CA LYS A 298 -25.13 -26.51 -29.79
C LYS A 298 -25.19 -26.13 -28.31
N PHE A 299 -25.01 -24.84 -28.01
CA PHE A 299 -25.81 -24.16 -27.00
C PHE A 299 -26.07 -22.70 -27.42
N GLU A 300 -27.31 -22.31 -27.21
CA GLU A 300 -27.98 -21.07 -27.63
C GLU A 300 -27.59 -19.85 -26.80
N ASP A 301 -27.80 -18.68 -27.42
CA ASP A 301 -27.87 -17.35 -26.82
C ASP A 301 -28.59 -17.32 -25.47
N LEU A 302 -28.03 -16.58 -24.51
CA LEU A 302 -28.77 -15.77 -23.54
C LEU A 302 -27.79 -14.77 -22.89
N THR A 303 -27.71 -13.59 -23.49
CA THR A 303 -27.14 -12.38 -22.87
C THR A 303 -28.14 -11.85 -21.83
N ASN A 304 -27.78 -11.90 -20.55
CA ASN A 304 -28.36 -11.07 -19.49
C ASN A 304 -27.30 -10.80 -18.43
N GLU A 305 -26.64 -9.64 -18.50
CA GLU A 305 -25.85 -9.08 -17.41
C GLU A 305 -26.80 -8.66 -16.29
N VAL A 306 -26.89 -9.47 -15.24
CA VAL A 306 -27.40 -9.03 -13.94
C VAL A 306 -26.21 -8.48 -13.16
N ASN A 307 -26.26 -7.19 -12.83
CA ASN A 307 -25.40 -6.56 -11.84
C ASN A 307 -25.62 -7.25 -10.48
N GLU A 308 -24.72 -8.14 -10.08
CA GLU A 308 -24.65 -8.57 -8.68
C GLU A 308 -23.74 -7.61 -7.89
N PRO A 309 -24.21 -7.07 -6.76
CA PRO A 309 -23.36 -6.29 -5.86
C PRO A 309 -22.33 -7.21 -5.21
N ILE A 310 -21.08 -6.73 -5.20
CA ILE A 310 -19.96 -7.36 -4.49
C ILE A 310 -20.37 -7.60 -3.03
N PRO A 311 -20.24 -8.82 -2.48
CA PRO A 311 -20.64 -9.10 -1.11
C PRO A 311 -19.84 -8.24 -0.13
N GLU A 312 -20.53 -7.53 0.77
CA GLU A 312 -19.90 -6.92 1.93
C GLU A 312 -19.21 -8.02 2.75
N THR A 313 -17.88 -8.02 2.76
CA THR A 313 -17.09 -8.91 3.61
C THR A 313 -17.26 -8.43 5.06
N ILE A 314 -18.15 -9.09 5.81
CA ILE A 314 -18.49 -8.70 7.19
C ILE A 314 -17.26 -8.91 8.09
N LEU A 315 -16.87 -7.83 8.78
CA LEU A 315 -15.74 -7.63 9.70
C LEU A 315 -15.76 -8.48 11.00
N THR A 316 -16.25 -9.73 11.00
CA THR A 316 -16.39 -10.54 12.24
C THR A 316 -15.06 -10.89 12.90
N SER A 317 -13.97 -11.04 12.16
CA SER A 317 -12.63 -11.34 12.71
C SER A 317 -11.96 -10.15 13.43
N ASN A 318 -12.33 -8.91 13.07
CA ASN A 318 -11.69 -7.66 13.55
C ASN A 318 -11.95 -7.36 15.04
N ILE A 319 -13.07 -7.83 15.59
CA ILE A 319 -13.49 -7.54 16.97
C ILE A 319 -12.84 -8.54 17.96
N THR A 320 -12.64 -9.78 17.54
CA THR A 320 -12.27 -10.89 18.44
C THR A 320 -10.80 -10.86 18.84
N SER A 321 -9.87 -10.58 17.91
CA SER A 321 -8.43 -10.48 18.20
C SER A 321 -8.16 -9.40 19.26
N THR A 322 -8.61 -8.16 19.00
CA THR A 322 -8.46 -7.03 19.93
C THR A 322 -9.06 -7.30 21.32
N LYS A 323 -10.23 -7.95 21.41
CA LYS A 323 -10.89 -8.23 22.69
C LYS A 323 -10.04 -9.13 23.59
N ASN A 324 -9.47 -10.20 23.04
CA ASN A 324 -8.66 -11.16 23.80
C ASN A 324 -7.36 -10.52 24.30
N ILE A 325 -6.71 -9.71 23.44
CA ILE A 325 -5.49 -9.00 23.80
C ILE A 325 -5.76 -7.98 24.94
N ARG A 326 -6.86 -7.22 24.85
CA ARG A 326 -7.27 -6.30 25.91
C ARG A 326 -7.61 -7.04 27.21
N ALA A 327 -8.26 -8.20 27.13
CA ALA A 327 -8.62 -8.99 28.31
C ALA A 327 -7.37 -9.46 29.08
N TYR A 328 -6.30 -9.84 28.38
CA TYR A 328 -5.02 -10.19 28.99
C TYR A 328 -4.46 -9.05 29.85
N PHE A 329 -4.36 -7.83 29.29
CA PHE A 329 -3.83 -6.67 30.02
C PHE A 329 -4.78 -6.12 31.09
N LYS A 330 -6.10 -6.34 30.95
CA LYS A 330 -7.10 -6.00 31.97
C LYS A 330 -7.12 -6.98 33.15
N ASN A 331 -6.38 -8.07 33.09
CA ASN A 331 -6.32 -9.02 34.18
C ASN A 331 -5.79 -8.31 35.45
N PRO A 332 -6.53 -8.35 36.59
CA PRO A 332 -6.10 -7.68 37.82
C PRO A 332 -4.71 -8.10 38.30
N LYS A 333 -4.30 -9.37 38.05
CA LYS A 333 -2.94 -9.83 38.38
C LYS A 333 -1.88 -9.06 37.62
N TYR A 334 -2.12 -8.79 36.34
CA TYR A 334 -1.18 -8.05 35.49
C TYR A 334 -1.00 -6.62 35.99
N TYR A 335 -2.10 -5.94 36.28
CA TYR A 335 -2.08 -4.61 36.89
C TYR A 335 -1.36 -4.61 38.24
N ASN A 336 -1.65 -5.60 39.10
CA ASN A 336 -0.99 -5.73 40.39
C ASN A 336 0.53 -5.90 40.27
N PHE A 337 0.99 -6.63 39.25
CA PHE A 337 2.44 -6.77 39.04
C PHE A 337 3.10 -5.43 38.75
N ILE A 338 2.53 -4.70 37.80
CA ILE A 338 3.01 -3.38 37.40
C ILE A 338 2.93 -2.40 38.58
N ASN A 339 1.82 -2.39 39.31
CA ASN A 339 1.60 -1.45 40.40
C ASN A 339 2.56 -1.72 41.58
N LEU A 340 2.91 -2.98 41.87
CA LEU A 340 3.88 -3.29 42.92
C LEU A 340 5.30 -2.84 42.54
N LEU A 341 5.68 -2.97 41.27
CA LEU A 341 6.95 -2.42 40.78
C LEU A 341 6.97 -0.90 40.90
N PHE A 342 5.89 -0.25 40.49
CA PHE A 342 5.74 1.21 40.55
C PHE A 342 5.82 1.76 41.99
N LYS A 343 5.28 1.03 42.98
CA LYS A 343 5.44 1.38 44.42
C LYS A 343 6.89 1.44 44.87
N ASN A 344 7.74 0.63 44.26
CA ASN A 344 9.16 0.53 44.57
C ASN A 344 10.03 1.48 43.72
N PHE A 345 9.42 2.34 42.90
CA PHE A 345 10.14 3.38 42.15
C PHE A 345 10.41 4.60 43.03
N THR A 346 11.49 5.32 42.74
CA THR A 346 11.76 6.63 43.35
C THR A 346 10.69 7.66 42.93
N PRO A 347 10.50 8.77 43.67
CA PRO A 347 9.53 9.80 43.31
C PRO A 347 9.73 10.39 41.89
N SER A 348 10.99 10.46 41.43
CA SER A 348 11.31 10.92 40.07
C SER A 348 10.84 9.92 39.01
N GLU A 349 11.10 8.64 39.22
CA GLU A 349 10.69 7.55 38.34
C GLU A 349 9.16 7.37 38.33
N GLN A 350 8.50 7.51 39.48
CA GLN A 350 7.04 7.52 39.57
C GLN A 350 6.44 8.66 38.76
N ARG A 351 7.02 9.86 38.84
CA ARG A 351 6.59 11.01 38.03
C ARG A 351 6.79 10.75 36.54
N MET A 352 7.90 10.14 36.15
CA MET A 352 8.18 9.77 34.75
C MET A 352 7.06 8.89 34.19
N ILE A 353 6.71 7.79 34.87
CA ILE A 353 5.64 6.89 34.42
C ILE A 353 4.26 7.57 34.50
N THR A 354 3.98 8.33 35.55
CA THR A 354 2.69 9.01 35.70
C THR A 354 2.45 10.06 34.61
N SER A 355 3.53 10.72 34.15
CA SER A 355 3.47 11.68 33.04
C SER A 355 3.05 11.02 31.72
N VAL A 356 3.40 9.73 31.51
CA VAL A 356 2.93 8.97 30.34
C VAL A 356 1.40 8.90 30.36
N TYR A 357 0.80 8.51 31.49
CA TYR A 357 -0.66 8.47 31.61
C TYR A 357 -1.29 9.85 31.45
N LEU A 358 -0.72 10.89 32.06
CA LEU A 358 -1.23 12.26 31.92
C LEU A 358 -1.24 12.75 30.46
N ASN A 359 -0.23 12.37 29.67
CA ASN A 359 -0.08 12.82 28.29
C ASN A 359 -0.84 11.97 27.27
N THR A 360 -1.32 10.79 27.67
CA THR A 360 -1.93 9.80 26.75
C THR A 360 -3.38 9.46 27.09
N THR A 361 -3.90 9.96 28.22
CA THR A 361 -5.26 9.69 28.71
C THR A 361 -6.04 10.98 28.97
N SER A 362 -7.36 10.88 28.94
CA SER A 362 -8.28 11.97 29.31
C SER A 362 -8.39 12.14 30.84
N ILE A 363 -7.88 11.14 31.58
CA ILE A 363 -7.92 11.03 33.03
C ILE A 363 -6.90 11.98 33.67
N ASN A 364 -7.36 12.76 34.64
CA ASN A 364 -6.47 13.59 35.44
C ASN A 364 -5.77 12.73 36.50
N VAL A 365 -4.50 12.41 36.28
CA VAL A 365 -3.71 11.58 37.19
C VAL A 365 -2.89 12.45 38.16
N LYS A 366 -2.80 12.02 39.42
CA LYS A 366 -1.96 12.69 40.43
C LYS A 366 -0.49 12.38 40.14
N LEU A 367 0.33 13.41 39.86
CA LEU A 367 1.77 13.26 39.56
C LEU A 367 2.58 12.58 40.66
N TYR A 368 2.10 12.65 41.90
CA TYR A 368 2.67 11.96 43.06
C TYR A 368 1.60 11.05 43.64
N SER A 369 1.80 9.75 43.45
CA SER A 369 0.89 8.71 43.92
C SER A 369 1.70 7.46 44.19
N ASN A 370 1.34 6.75 45.26
CA ASN A 370 1.90 5.43 45.56
C ASN A 370 1.33 4.34 44.65
N ASN A 371 0.31 4.64 43.85
CA ASN A 371 -0.30 3.69 42.92
C ASN A 371 -0.46 4.31 41.53
N ILE A 372 -0.39 3.47 40.51
CA ILE A 372 -0.85 3.82 39.17
C ILE A 372 -2.35 4.09 39.21
N SER A 373 -2.84 5.03 38.40
CA SER A 373 -4.28 5.23 38.23
C SER A 373 -4.86 4.08 37.41
N GLU A 374 -5.67 3.22 38.04
CA GLU A 374 -6.32 2.09 37.36
C GLU A 374 -7.23 2.54 36.21
N SER A 375 -7.91 3.68 36.35
CA SER A 375 -8.73 4.27 35.29
C SER A 375 -7.90 4.71 34.09
N ALA A 376 -6.77 5.39 34.32
CA ALA A 376 -5.87 5.82 33.25
C ALA A 376 -5.21 4.60 32.57
N TYR A 377 -4.75 3.62 33.37
CA TYR A 377 -4.25 2.34 32.90
C TYR A 377 -5.26 1.65 31.98
N THR A 378 -6.52 1.53 32.42
CA THR A 378 -7.59 0.90 31.66
C THR A 378 -7.93 1.67 30.38
N GLU A 379 -7.89 3.01 30.40
CA GLU A 379 -8.11 3.83 29.20
C GLU A 379 -7.02 3.57 28.13
N THR A 380 -5.75 3.44 28.53
CA THR A 380 -4.68 3.08 27.58
C THR A 380 -4.89 1.70 26.94
N ILE A 381 -5.37 0.71 27.70
CA ILE A 381 -5.70 -0.62 27.16
C ILE A 381 -6.90 -0.55 26.21
N ASN A 382 -7.92 0.25 26.54
CA ASN A 382 -9.06 0.46 25.65
C ASN A 382 -8.64 1.15 24.34
N GLY A 383 -7.54 1.92 24.35
CA GLY A 383 -6.93 2.51 23.17
C GLY A 383 -6.17 1.54 22.26
N LEU A 384 -5.77 0.35 22.75
CA LEU A 384 -5.09 -0.68 21.95
C LEU A 384 -6.03 -1.29 20.92
N SER A 385 -5.62 -1.35 19.65
CA SER A 385 -6.39 -1.96 18.58
C SER A 385 -5.50 -2.79 17.65
N ILE A 386 -6.00 -3.94 17.21
CA ILE A 386 -5.35 -4.79 16.22
C ILE A 386 -5.95 -4.50 14.85
N VAL A 387 -5.10 -4.27 13.85
CA VAL A 387 -5.47 -4.11 12.45
C VAL A 387 -5.16 -5.42 11.75
N ASN A 388 -6.22 -6.17 11.44
CA ASN A 388 -6.12 -7.45 10.76
C ASN A 388 -5.80 -7.23 9.27
N ASN A 389 -5.22 -8.24 8.64
CA ASN A 389 -4.96 -8.26 7.21
C ASN A 389 -5.20 -9.68 6.66
N THR A 390 -5.14 -9.84 5.34
CA THR A 390 -5.25 -11.15 4.70
C THR A 390 -4.04 -12.01 5.10
N GLY A 391 -4.27 -13.04 5.91
CA GLY A 391 -3.29 -14.12 6.11
C GLY A 391 -3.06 -14.86 4.80
N GLU A 392 -1.86 -15.43 4.61
CA GLU A 392 -1.34 -16.18 3.44
C GLU A 392 0.11 -15.73 3.13
N GLY A 393 0.98 -15.69 4.14
CA GLY A 393 2.40 -15.31 4.00
C GLY A 393 2.69 -13.82 3.75
N ASP A 394 1.68 -13.05 3.33
CA ASP A 394 1.79 -11.62 3.03
C ASP A 394 1.59 -10.70 4.25
N CYS A 395 1.04 -11.25 5.32
CA CYS A 395 0.54 -10.52 6.48
C CYS A 395 1.53 -9.55 7.12
N PHE A 396 2.79 -9.96 7.26
CA PHE A 396 3.85 -9.11 7.78
C PHE A 396 4.04 -7.85 6.92
N PHE A 397 4.17 -8.03 5.61
CA PHE A 397 4.43 -6.93 4.69
C PHE A 397 3.25 -5.96 4.63
N ILE A 398 2.03 -6.49 4.70
CA ILE A 398 0.83 -5.67 4.78
C ILE A 398 0.81 -4.86 6.09
N ALA A 399 1.06 -5.50 7.23
CA ALA A 399 1.07 -4.83 8.53
C ALA A 399 2.13 -3.71 8.60
N ILE A 400 3.32 -3.92 8.04
CA ILE A 400 4.38 -2.91 7.97
C ILE A 400 4.00 -1.77 7.01
N ALA A 401 3.43 -2.09 5.84
CA ALA A 401 2.96 -1.07 4.90
C ALA A 401 1.91 -0.16 5.57
N ASP A 402 0.91 -0.75 6.22
CA ASP A 402 -0.13 -0.01 6.94
C ASP A 402 0.47 0.85 8.06
N ALA A 403 1.42 0.31 8.84
CA ALA A 403 2.07 1.04 9.91
C ALA A 403 2.78 2.30 9.40
N ILE A 404 3.58 2.15 8.33
CA ILE A 404 4.33 3.23 7.71
C ILE A 404 3.39 4.25 7.06
N ASN A 405 2.38 3.79 6.33
CA ASN A 405 1.45 4.66 5.62
C ASN A 405 0.62 5.48 6.62
N TYR A 406 0.16 4.87 7.70
CA TYR A 406 -0.53 5.57 8.78
C TYR A 406 0.36 6.63 9.45
N HIS A 407 1.61 6.25 9.78
CA HIS A 407 2.59 7.17 10.36
C HIS A 407 2.89 8.36 9.42
N ASN A 408 3.09 8.09 8.14
CA ASN A 408 3.36 9.12 7.14
C ASN A 408 2.17 10.04 6.91
N TYR A 409 0.95 9.50 6.91
CA TYR A 409 -0.27 10.28 6.81
C TYR A 409 -0.39 11.29 7.97
N LYS A 410 -0.08 10.87 9.20
CA LYS A 410 -0.06 11.77 10.36
C LYS A 410 1.07 12.82 10.30
N ASN A 411 2.12 12.55 9.55
CA ASN A 411 3.30 13.41 9.42
C ASN A 411 3.41 14.09 8.05
N GLN A 412 2.30 14.32 7.34
CA GLN A 412 2.29 14.98 6.02
C GLN A 412 3.07 16.31 6.00
N ASN A 413 2.90 17.12 7.06
CA ASN A 413 3.53 18.44 7.19
C ASN A 413 4.96 18.38 7.78
N ASN A 414 5.39 17.23 8.32
CA ASN A 414 6.71 17.06 8.93
C ASN A 414 7.52 16.03 8.13
N LYS A 415 8.10 16.49 7.01
CA LYS A 415 8.89 15.64 6.10
C LYS A 415 10.02 14.87 6.80
N LYS A 416 10.66 15.47 7.81
CA LYS A 416 11.75 14.82 8.57
C LYS A 416 11.27 13.62 9.39
N ASN A 417 10.00 13.60 9.78
CA ASN A 417 9.44 12.52 10.58
C ASN A 417 8.83 11.39 9.74
N ARG A 418 8.64 11.60 8.43
CA ARG A 418 8.18 10.56 7.50
C ARG A 418 9.24 9.47 7.31
N ILE A 419 8.77 8.26 7.02
CA ILE A 419 9.59 7.13 6.57
C ILE A 419 9.47 7.08 5.05
N THR A 420 10.58 7.20 4.34
CA THR A 420 10.62 7.26 2.87
C THR A 420 11.73 6.37 2.34
N ASN A 421 11.50 5.69 1.22
CA ASN A 421 12.54 4.97 0.48
C ASN A 421 12.27 5.12 -1.02
N GLY A 422 13.20 5.75 -1.73
CA GLY A 422 12.99 6.17 -3.12
C GLY A 422 11.72 7.02 -3.29
N ILE A 423 10.85 6.60 -4.21
CA ILE A 423 9.55 7.26 -4.45
C ILE A 423 8.51 6.95 -3.38
N TYR A 424 8.69 5.90 -2.59
CA TYR A 424 7.71 5.40 -1.62
C TYR A 424 7.77 6.16 -0.30
N GLY A 425 6.59 6.38 0.28
CA GLY A 425 6.43 7.24 1.45
C GLY A 425 6.44 8.73 1.12
N ASN A 426 6.55 9.12 -0.16
CA ASN A 426 6.51 10.51 -0.66
C ASN A 426 5.20 10.80 -1.39
N GLY A 427 4.58 11.96 -1.09
CA GLY A 427 3.29 12.33 -1.68
C GLY A 427 2.26 11.20 -1.51
N ASN A 428 1.73 10.72 -2.63
CA ASN A 428 0.67 9.70 -2.70
C ASN A 428 1.20 8.29 -2.99
N ASN A 429 2.54 8.13 -3.06
CA ASN A 429 3.18 6.83 -3.26
C ASN A 429 3.26 6.10 -1.92
N LEU A 430 2.25 5.28 -1.65
CA LEU A 430 2.16 4.48 -0.44
C LEU A 430 3.10 3.27 -0.50
N PHE A 431 3.66 2.89 0.65
CA PHE A 431 4.32 1.60 0.78
C PHE A 431 3.31 0.48 0.49
N THR A 432 3.73 -0.51 -0.28
CA THR A 432 2.89 -1.67 -0.62
C THR A 432 3.59 -2.95 -0.19
N LYS A 433 2.80 -4.01 -0.04
CA LYS A 433 3.29 -5.37 0.15
C LYS A 433 4.42 -5.74 -0.82
N ASN A 434 4.18 -5.59 -2.13
CA ASN A 434 5.13 -6.01 -3.17
C ASN A 434 6.43 -5.21 -3.08
N TYR A 435 6.33 -3.92 -2.76
CA TYR A 435 7.51 -3.10 -2.58
C TYR A 435 8.32 -3.51 -1.34
N LEU A 436 7.67 -3.77 -0.21
CA LEU A 436 8.38 -4.26 0.97
C LEU A 436 9.00 -5.65 0.74
N ARG A 437 8.32 -6.56 0.02
CA ARG A 437 8.92 -7.83 -0.42
C ARG A 437 10.16 -7.61 -1.29
N SER A 438 10.13 -6.61 -2.18
CA SER A 438 11.30 -6.26 -2.99
C SER A 438 12.45 -5.73 -2.15
N ILE A 439 12.18 -4.94 -1.10
CA ILE A 439 13.21 -4.48 -0.15
C ILE A 439 13.86 -5.68 0.56
N VAL A 440 13.06 -6.63 1.04
CA VAL A 440 13.59 -7.82 1.71
C VAL A 440 14.38 -8.71 0.74
N THR A 441 13.88 -8.87 -0.49
CA THR A 441 14.56 -9.62 -1.54
C THR A 441 15.91 -9.00 -1.88
N ASP A 442 15.94 -7.69 -2.08
CA ASP A 442 17.15 -6.96 -2.42
C ASP A 442 18.16 -6.97 -1.26
N TYR A 443 17.69 -6.84 -0.01
CA TYR A 443 18.55 -7.04 1.16
C TYR A 443 19.16 -8.45 1.19
N PHE A 444 18.33 -9.49 1.06
CA PHE A 444 18.77 -10.87 1.17
C PHE A 444 19.75 -11.27 0.08
N LEU A 445 19.51 -10.86 -1.17
CA LEU A 445 20.39 -11.14 -2.31
C LEU A 445 21.75 -10.42 -2.22
N ASN A 446 21.88 -9.41 -1.36
CA ASN A 446 23.13 -8.71 -1.11
C ASN A 446 23.85 -9.20 0.17
N LEU A 447 23.33 -10.23 0.85
CA LEU A 447 24.06 -10.86 1.95
C LEU A 447 25.27 -11.62 1.42
N LYS A 448 26.40 -11.53 2.15
CA LYS A 448 27.63 -12.26 1.79
C LYS A 448 27.47 -13.77 1.96
N ASP A 449 26.65 -14.19 2.93
CA ASP A 449 26.54 -15.58 3.38
C ASP A 449 25.25 -16.27 2.90
N ILE A 450 24.75 -15.94 1.70
CA ILE A 450 23.53 -16.57 1.15
C ILE A 450 23.67 -18.09 1.06
N ASP A 451 24.87 -18.58 0.73
CA ASP A 451 25.11 -20.01 0.54
C ASP A 451 24.92 -20.77 1.87
N HIS A 452 25.26 -20.15 3.02
CA HIS A 452 24.96 -20.73 4.34
C HIS A 452 23.45 -20.89 4.59
N TYR A 453 22.63 -19.93 4.15
CA TYR A 453 21.17 -20.06 4.26
C TYR A 453 20.61 -21.20 3.40
N LEU A 454 21.23 -21.47 2.24
CA LEU A 454 20.84 -22.58 1.38
C LEU A 454 21.25 -23.93 1.98
N GLU A 455 22.45 -24.03 2.55
CA GLU A 455 22.91 -25.24 3.26
C GLU A 455 21.98 -25.60 4.43
N VAL A 456 21.57 -24.61 5.22
CA VAL A 456 20.61 -24.84 6.32
C VAL A 456 19.24 -25.23 5.77
N ALA A 457 18.80 -24.65 4.65
CA ALA A 457 17.55 -25.03 3.99
C ALA A 457 17.58 -26.48 3.47
N GLU A 458 18.74 -26.98 3.01
CA GLU A 458 18.91 -28.39 2.61
C GLU A 458 18.68 -29.32 3.81
N ILE A 459 19.31 -29.04 4.95
CA ILE A 459 19.12 -29.81 6.18
C ILE A 459 17.64 -29.81 6.62
N ASN A 460 17.00 -28.63 6.60
CA ASN A 460 15.60 -28.49 6.99
C ASN A 460 14.65 -29.22 6.01
N ALA A 461 14.94 -29.19 4.71
CA ALA A 461 14.15 -29.89 3.71
C ALA A 461 14.24 -31.42 3.88
N ASP A 462 15.43 -31.94 4.17
CA ASP A 462 15.63 -33.36 4.47
C ASP A 462 14.88 -33.78 5.73
N GLN A 463 14.94 -32.98 6.80
CA GLN A 463 14.17 -33.23 8.03
C GLN A 463 12.65 -33.26 7.79
N LEU A 464 12.15 -32.30 7.00
CA LEU A 464 10.75 -32.26 6.60
C LEU A 464 10.34 -33.48 5.77
N ASN A 465 11.18 -33.91 4.82
CA ASN A 465 10.97 -35.10 4.02
C ASN A 465 10.97 -36.38 4.88
N ASP A 466 11.85 -36.47 5.88
CA ASP A 466 11.88 -37.60 6.81
C ASP A 466 10.63 -37.66 7.70
N LEU A 467 10.17 -36.52 8.23
CA LEU A 467 8.91 -36.42 8.97
C LEU A 467 7.72 -36.83 8.10
N PHE A 468 7.67 -36.33 6.87
CA PHE A 468 6.63 -36.68 5.91
C PHE A 468 6.61 -38.17 5.60
N LYS A 469 7.76 -38.74 5.26
CA LYS A 469 7.93 -40.17 5.01
C LYS A 469 7.47 -41.02 6.18
N LYS A 470 7.77 -40.60 7.41
CA LYS A 470 7.31 -41.29 8.63
C LYS A 470 5.78 -41.27 8.76
N HIS A 471 5.15 -40.11 8.51
CA HIS A 471 3.69 -39.97 8.53
C HIS A 471 3.02 -40.85 7.48
N ILE A 472 3.47 -40.75 6.23
CA ILE A 472 2.95 -41.54 5.12
C ILE A 472 3.08 -43.05 5.37
N LYS A 473 4.26 -43.53 5.79
CA LYS A 473 4.46 -44.95 6.10
C LYS A 473 3.59 -45.46 7.24
N THR A 474 3.26 -44.60 8.20
CA THR A 474 2.36 -44.96 9.30
C THR A 474 0.95 -45.19 8.75
N ILE A 475 0.47 -44.31 7.86
CA ILE A 475 -0.83 -44.44 7.21
C ILE A 475 -0.86 -45.69 6.32
N GLU A 476 0.15 -45.89 5.46
CA GLU A 476 0.27 -47.07 4.60
C GLU A 476 0.20 -48.37 5.42
N LYS A 477 0.92 -48.41 6.56
CA LYS A 477 0.89 -49.56 7.47
C LYS A 477 -0.51 -49.78 8.05
N THR A 478 -1.18 -48.75 8.55
CA THR A 478 -2.54 -48.86 9.11
C THR A 478 -3.57 -49.28 8.06
N MET A 479 -3.45 -48.79 6.83
CA MET A 479 -4.32 -49.24 5.72
C MET A 479 -4.11 -50.73 5.42
N SER A 480 -2.85 -51.17 5.37
CA SER A 480 -2.52 -52.59 5.18
C SER A 480 -3.03 -53.48 6.32
N GLU A 481 -2.95 -53.03 7.57
CA GLU A 481 -3.47 -53.76 8.74
C GLU A 481 -5.00 -53.87 8.75
N ASN A 482 -5.70 -52.87 8.18
CA ASN A 482 -7.16 -52.84 8.07
C ASN A 482 -7.69 -53.52 6.79
N GLY A 483 -6.82 -54.19 6.01
CA GLY A 483 -7.20 -54.86 4.76
C GLY A 483 -7.63 -53.90 3.64
N GLN A 484 -7.30 -52.62 3.75
CA GLN A 484 -7.55 -51.64 2.68
C GLN A 484 -6.41 -51.72 1.65
N THR A 485 -6.77 -51.96 0.39
CA THR A 485 -5.85 -51.95 -0.74
C THR A 485 -6.11 -50.71 -1.59
N GLY A 486 -5.21 -49.73 -1.53
CA GLY A 486 -5.31 -48.50 -2.30
C GLY A 486 -4.22 -47.49 -1.93
N ASP A 487 -3.87 -46.63 -2.88
CA ASP A 487 -2.94 -45.53 -2.66
C ASP A 487 -3.56 -44.46 -1.74
N ILE A 488 -2.70 -43.70 -1.06
CA ILE A 488 -3.15 -42.54 -0.27
C ILE A 488 -3.78 -41.52 -1.22
N GLY A 489 -5.01 -41.10 -0.91
CA GLY A 489 -5.70 -40.08 -1.68
C GLY A 489 -4.93 -38.76 -1.72
N GLU A 490 -4.99 -38.07 -2.86
CA GLU A 490 -4.26 -36.81 -3.10
C GLU A 490 -4.54 -35.76 -2.03
N ASP A 491 -5.79 -35.60 -1.60
CA ASP A 491 -6.14 -34.66 -0.53
C ASP A 491 -5.43 -34.97 0.78
N VAL A 492 -5.36 -36.24 1.17
CA VAL A 492 -4.68 -36.66 2.41
C VAL A 492 -3.18 -36.41 2.29
N TYR A 493 -2.58 -36.77 1.15
CA TYR A 493 -1.18 -36.52 0.88
C TYR A 493 -0.86 -35.01 0.99
N ILE A 494 -1.60 -34.17 0.28
CA ILE A 494 -1.37 -32.73 0.22
C ILE A 494 -1.68 -32.03 1.55
N ASN A 495 -2.67 -32.50 2.31
CA ASN A 495 -2.92 -31.97 3.66
C ASN A 495 -1.73 -32.23 4.59
N ILE A 496 -1.15 -33.44 4.58
CA ILE A 496 0.05 -33.74 5.38
C ILE A 496 1.23 -32.87 4.93
N VAL A 497 1.40 -32.68 3.61
CA VAL A 497 2.43 -31.78 3.08
C VAL A 497 2.23 -30.36 3.63
N ASN A 498 1.01 -29.83 3.57
CA ASN A 498 0.73 -28.47 4.03
C ASN A 498 0.90 -28.32 5.55
N ASP A 499 0.43 -29.29 6.34
CA ASP A 499 0.51 -29.27 7.81
C ASP A 499 1.96 -29.30 8.31
N LEU A 500 2.79 -30.17 7.72
CA LEU A 500 4.22 -30.23 8.05
C LEU A 500 4.96 -28.97 7.59
N TYR A 501 4.64 -28.46 6.39
CA TYR A 501 5.20 -27.21 5.89
C TYR A 501 4.89 -26.01 6.79
N LEU A 502 3.68 -25.94 7.36
CA LEU A 502 3.26 -24.83 8.24
C LEU A 502 3.76 -24.96 9.68
N SER A 503 4.05 -26.18 10.12
CA SER A 503 4.44 -26.48 11.52
C SER A 503 5.95 -26.50 11.75
N SER A 504 6.76 -26.43 10.69
CA SER A 504 8.22 -26.50 10.76
C SER A 504 8.89 -25.29 10.06
N ASP A 505 10.19 -25.10 10.26
CA ASP A 505 10.94 -24.08 9.54
C ASP A 505 11.01 -24.45 8.05
N ASN A 506 10.46 -23.58 7.21
CA ASN A 506 10.32 -23.76 5.78
C ASN A 506 11.07 -22.67 4.97
N PHE A 507 11.97 -21.93 5.62
CA PHE A 507 12.68 -20.84 4.97
C PHE A 507 13.54 -21.37 3.80
N LEU A 508 13.34 -20.80 2.60
CA LEU A 508 13.95 -21.24 1.34
C LEU A 508 13.59 -22.67 0.92
N ILE A 509 12.46 -23.19 1.38
CA ILE A 509 11.94 -24.50 1.01
C ILE A 509 10.63 -24.32 0.22
N THR A 510 10.48 -25.08 -0.84
CA THR A 510 9.23 -25.22 -1.60
C THR A 510 8.64 -26.61 -1.39
N LYS A 511 7.35 -26.76 -1.66
CA LYS A 511 6.60 -28.01 -1.54
C LYS A 511 5.92 -28.37 -2.86
N THR A 512 5.60 -29.64 -3.06
CA THR A 512 4.72 -30.07 -4.14
C THR A 512 3.26 -29.70 -3.85
N ASP A 513 2.51 -29.40 -4.90
CA ASP A 513 1.06 -29.12 -4.82
C ASP A 513 0.20 -30.29 -5.36
N LYS A 514 0.85 -31.37 -5.79
CA LYS A 514 0.22 -32.62 -6.24
C LYS A 514 1.08 -33.82 -5.92
N ILE A 515 0.51 -35.03 -5.96
CA ILE A 515 1.31 -36.25 -5.81
C ILE A 515 2.36 -36.33 -6.95
N PRO A 516 3.65 -36.50 -6.64
CA PRO A 516 4.69 -36.67 -7.66
C PRO A 516 4.45 -37.94 -8.50
N VAL A 517 4.55 -37.80 -9.83
CA VAL A 517 4.44 -38.94 -10.76
C VAL A 517 5.68 -39.85 -10.69
N ILE A 518 6.81 -39.32 -10.23
CA ILE A 518 8.07 -40.05 -10.07
C ILE A 518 8.11 -40.66 -8.67
N ILE A 519 8.20 -41.99 -8.61
CA ILE A 519 8.21 -42.78 -7.35
C ILE A 519 9.27 -42.30 -6.36
N ASP A 520 10.47 -41.96 -6.82
CA ASP A 520 11.56 -41.51 -5.94
C ASP A 520 11.25 -40.18 -5.22
N ASN A 521 10.36 -39.37 -5.80
CA ASN A 521 9.93 -38.09 -5.23
C ASN A 521 8.69 -38.23 -4.35
N TYR A 522 8.02 -39.38 -4.35
CA TYR A 522 6.79 -39.61 -3.57
C TYR A 522 7.00 -39.35 -2.06
N TYR A 523 8.17 -39.72 -1.53
CA TYR A 523 8.53 -39.47 -0.12
C TYR A 523 9.36 -38.18 0.09
N LYS A 524 9.54 -37.37 -0.96
CA LYS A 524 10.34 -36.14 -0.92
C LYS A 524 9.55 -34.93 -1.46
N PRO A 525 8.42 -34.55 -0.85
CA PRO A 525 7.60 -33.45 -1.33
C PRO A 525 8.24 -32.06 -1.15
N TYR A 526 9.32 -31.93 -0.36
CA TYR A 526 9.99 -30.65 -0.09
C TYR A 526 11.34 -30.55 -0.79
N THR A 527 11.60 -29.38 -1.38
CA THR A 527 12.85 -29.10 -2.09
C THR A 527 13.34 -27.69 -1.81
N VAL A 528 14.66 -27.51 -1.82
CA VAL A 528 15.29 -26.20 -1.58
C VAL A 528 15.12 -25.29 -2.79
N VAL A 529 14.86 -24.01 -2.53
CA VAL A 529 14.80 -22.95 -3.54
C VAL A 529 16.18 -22.77 -4.16
N SER A 530 16.29 -22.91 -5.48
CA SER A 530 17.56 -22.66 -6.16
C SER A 530 17.93 -21.17 -6.15
N LYS A 531 19.23 -20.87 -6.25
CA LYS A 531 19.74 -19.48 -6.20
C LYS A 531 19.08 -18.55 -7.22
N SER A 532 18.74 -19.06 -8.40
CA SER A 532 18.03 -18.29 -9.46
C SER A 532 16.55 -18.06 -9.15
N GLN A 533 15.96 -18.83 -8.24
CA GLN A 533 14.55 -18.75 -7.84
C GLN A 533 14.32 -17.97 -6.55
N ILE A 534 15.35 -17.62 -5.78
CA ILE A 534 15.25 -16.87 -4.51
C ILE A 534 14.39 -15.62 -4.67
N SER A 535 14.64 -14.83 -5.72
CA SER A 535 13.86 -13.61 -5.97
C SER A 535 12.37 -13.89 -6.17
N LYS A 536 12.03 -14.94 -6.92
CA LYS A 536 10.64 -15.36 -7.14
C LYS A 536 10.01 -15.85 -5.84
N TYR A 537 10.73 -16.66 -5.05
CA TYR A 537 10.27 -17.18 -3.77
C TYR A 537 9.97 -16.05 -2.79
N MET A 538 10.91 -15.13 -2.56
CA MET A 538 10.74 -14.03 -1.60
C MET A 538 9.63 -13.04 -2.00
N ASN A 539 9.35 -12.90 -3.29
CA ASN A 539 8.24 -12.08 -3.78
C ASN A 539 6.89 -12.81 -3.80
N SER A 540 6.83 -14.09 -3.42
CA SER A 540 5.62 -14.90 -3.38
C SER A 540 5.06 -15.06 -1.96
N SER A 541 3.80 -15.49 -1.85
CA SER A 541 3.16 -15.86 -0.59
C SER A 541 3.76 -17.10 0.08
N TYR A 542 4.62 -17.87 -0.60
CA TYR A 542 5.37 -18.96 0.00
C TYR A 542 6.46 -18.45 0.97
N TYR A 543 6.99 -17.25 0.76
CA TYR A 543 7.92 -16.66 1.72
C TYR A 543 7.16 -15.94 2.84
N TRP A 544 7.31 -16.48 4.05
CA TRP A 544 6.76 -15.94 5.29
C TRP A 544 7.85 -15.16 5.99
N ALA A 545 7.52 -13.94 6.41
CA ALA A 545 8.51 -13.07 7.01
C ALA A 545 9.10 -13.69 8.29
N ASN A 546 10.43 -13.66 8.35
CA ASN A 546 11.24 -14.14 9.46
C ASN A 546 12.23 -13.04 9.88
N GLU A 547 13.23 -13.38 10.68
CA GLU A 547 14.25 -12.42 11.16
C GLU A 547 14.98 -11.69 10.02
N VAL A 548 15.15 -12.32 8.85
CA VAL A 548 15.72 -11.67 7.67
C VAL A 548 14.86 -10.49 7.22
N ALA A 549 13.53 -10.65 7.21
CA ALA A 549 12.62 -9.57 6.89
C ALA A 549 12.69 -8.42 7.92
N PHE A 550 12.83 -8.73 9.21
CA PHE A 550 12.96 -7.70 10.24
C PHE A 550 14.25 -6.91 10.10
N LYS A 551 15.38 -7.59 9.87
CA LYS A 551 16.68 -6.95 9.61
C LYS A 551 16.64 -6.09 8.36
N ALA A 552 16.06 -6.60 7.26
CA ALA A 552 15.89 -5.85 6.03
C ALA A 552 15.06 -4.57 6.24
N VAL A 553 13.92 -4.65 6.93
CA VAL A 553 13.08 -3.48 7.25
C VAL A 553 13.83 -2.51 8.14
N CYS A 554 14.56 -3.00 9.15
CA CYS A 554 15.37 -2.17 10.02
C CYS A 554 16.46 -1.41 9.25
N GLU A 555 17.28 -2.10 8.47
CA GLU A 555 18.40 -1.47 7.76
C GLU A 555 17.95 -0.56 6.61
N LYS A 556 16.92 -0.96 5.85
CA LYS A 556 16.51 -0.22 4.65
C LYS A 556 15.54 0.91 4.97
N LEU A 557 14.83 0.86 6.11
CA LEU A 557 13.80 1.84 6.49
C LEU A 557 14.04 2.51 7.85
N ASN A 558 15.11 2.15 8.58
CA ASN A 558 15.38 2.60 9.95
C ASN A 558 14.18 2.39 10.89
N LEU A 559 13.47 1.27 10.69
CA LEU A 559 12.27 0.89 11.41
C LEU A 559 12.44 -0.51 12.01
N ASN A 560 12.51 -0.58 13.33
CA ASN A 560 12.59 -1.85 14.03
C ASN A 560 11.20 -2.47 14.26
N VAL A 561 11.07 -3.79 14.15
CA VAL A 561 9.77 -4.49 14.26
C VAL A 561 9.73 -5.37 15.48
N ILE A 562 8.95 -5.01 16.50
CA ILE A 562 8.87 -5.77 17.75
C ILE A 562 7.60 -6.63 17.73
N PRO A 563 7.69 -7.95 17.48
CA PRO A 563 6.52 -8.80 17.58
C PRO A 563 6.16 -9.11 19.03
N ILE A 564 4.86 -9.23 19.27
CA ILE A 564 4.25 -9.73 20.48
C ILE A 564 3.56 -11.03 20.10
N GLU A 565 4.09 -12.14 20.55
CA GLU A 565 3.48 -13.45 20.30
C GLU A 565 2.35 -13.71 21.30
N TYR A 566 1.21 -14.19 20.80
CA TYR A 566 0.10 -14.65 21.63
C TYR A 566 -0.17 -16.14 21.39
N GLN A 567 0.20 -16.98 22.36
CA GLN A 567 0.07 -18.43 22.28
C GLN A 567 -0.43 -18.98 23.63
N ASN A 568 -1.44 -19.87 23.59
CA ASN A 568 -1.98 -20.55 24.78
C ASN A 568 -2.39 -19.60 25.93
N GLY A 569 -2.97 -18.44 25.59
CA GLY A 569 -3.38 -17.43 26.57
C GLY A 569 -2.25 -16.61 27.18
N GLN A 570 -1.01 -16.84 26.75
CA GLN A 570 0.18 -16.11 27.19
C GLN A 570 0.66 -15.14 26.10
N MET A 571 1.26 -14.03 26.54
CA MET A 571 1.99 -13.11 25.66
C MET A 571 3.47 -13.11 25.96
N ARG A 572 4.29 -13.04 24.91
CA ARG A 572 5.75 -12.92 25.04
C ARG A 572 6.36 -12.18 23.87
N ILE A 573 7.61 -11.73 24.03
CA ILE A 573 8.45 -11.31 22.92
C ILE A 573 9.25 -12.52 22.43
N PRO A 574 9.04 -13.02 21.20
CA PRO A 574 9.57 -14.30 20.75
C PRO A 574 11.08 -14.29 20.43
N PHE A 575 11.68 -13.14 20.08
CA PHE A 575 13.12 -13.08 19.75
C PHE A 575 13.74 -11.70 20.00
N MET A 576 15.07 -11.66 19.85
CA MET A 576 15.97 -10.58 20.23
C MET A 576 16.19 -9.59 19.08
N ASN A 577 15.48 -8.48 19.09
CA ASN A 577 15.72 -7.38 18.14
C ASN A 577 15.67 -6.00 18.81
N LEU A 578 15.99 -5.95 20.10
CA LEU A 578 15.95 -4.71 20.90
C LEU A 578 17.34 -4.07 21.06
N MET A 579 18.36 -4.70 20.45
CA MET A 579 19.76 -4.27 20.49
C MET A 579 20.07 -3.34 19.31
N ASP A 580 21.29 -2.81 19.27
CA ASP A 580 21.81 -1.99 18.16
C ASP A 580 22.47 -2.87 17.07
N ASP A 581 21.79 -3.96 16.72
CA ASP A 581 22.27 -4.97 15.78
C ASP A 581 21.83 -4.71 14.33
N CYS A 582 20.98 -3.71 14.11
CA CYS A 582 20.62 -3.19 12.80
C CYS A 582 20.67 -1.65 12.81
N ALA A 583 21.08 -1.05 11.69
CA ALA A 583 21.43 0.37 11.53
C ALA A 583 20.66 1.36 12.44
N ASN A 584 21.36 2.07 13.36
CA ASN A 584 20.96 3.31 14.08
C ASN A 584 19.44 3.61 14.18
N TRP A 585 18.63 2.60 14.46
CA TRP A 585 17.19 2.72 14.25
C TRP A 585 16.63 3.59 15.36
N ASN A 586 15.75 4.51 15.03
CA ASN A 586 15.09 5.37 16.01
C ASN A 586 13.59 5.18 16.07
N ARG A 587 13.02 4.42 15.11
CA ARG A 587 11.59 4.13 15.03
C ARG A 587 11.33 2.65 15.24
N TYR A 588 10.20 2.34 15.83
CA TYR A 588 9.78 0.96 16.03
C TYR A 588 8.26 0.79 15.98
N VAL A 589 7.83 -0.39 15.55
CA VAL A 589 6.44 -0.79 15.39
C VAL A 589 6.19 -2.09 16.16
N PHE A 590 4.97 -2.25 16.67
CA PHE A 590 4.52 -3.48 17.32
C PHE A 590 3.61 -4.28 16.40
N LEU A 591 3.92 -5.56 16.22
CA LEU A 591 3.07 -6.52 15.50
C LEU A 591 2.58 -7.59 16.47
N LEU A 592 1.33 -8.02 16.34
CA LEU A 592 0.84 -9.22 17.00
C LEU A 592 1.22 -10.41 16.12
N TYR A 593 1.85 -11.41 16.70
CA TYR A 593 2.16 -12.68 16.05
C TYR A 593 1.31 -13.79 16.68
N LYS A 594 0.46 -14.43 15.88
CA LYS A 594 -0.42 -15.51 16.35
C LYS A 594 -0.67 -16.49 15.22
N ASN A 595 -0.49 -17.80 15.47
CA ASN A 595 -0.74 -18.85 14.49
C ASN A 595 -0.05 -18.57 13.15
N SER A 596 1.22 -18.15 13.23
CA SER A 596 2.03 -17.80 12.06
C SER A 596 1.48 -16.66 11.19
N HIS A 597 0.70 -15.76 11.80
CA HIS A 597 0.12 -14.58 11.19
C HIS A 597 0.54 -13.32 11.93
N TYR A 598 0.83 -12.24 11.18
CA TYR A 598 1.21 -10.94 11.70
C TYR A 598 0.10 -9.90 11.51
N GLU A 599 -0.31 -9.26 12.60
CA GLU A 599 -1.29 -8.17 12.59
C GLU A 599 -0.67 -6.89 13.18
N LEU A 600 -1.07 -5.71 12.71
CA LEU A 600 -0.52 -4.45 13.21
C LEU A 600 -1.19 -4.07 14.54
N ILE A 601 -0.38 -3.76 15.57
CA ILE A 601 -0.88 -3.20 16.83
C ILE A 601 -0.81 -1.67 16.76
N THR A 602 -1.92 -1.02 17.10
CA THR A 602 -2.02 0.44 17.20
C THR A 602 -2.52 0.88 18.56
N PHE A 603 -2.16 2.10 18.97
CA PHE A 603 -2.50 2.66 20.28
C PHE A 603 -3.18 4.01 20.12
N THR A 604 -4.35 4.19 20.71
CA THR A 604 -5.07 5.48 20.68
C THR A 604 -4.79 6.26 21.95
N ASN A 605 -4.03 7.35 21.81
CA ASN A 605 -3.86 8.33 22.86
C ASN A 605 -5.03 9.31 22.85
N ILE A 606 -5.53 9.66 24.03
CA ILE A 606 -6.58 10.64 24.22
C ILE A 606 -6.02 11.74 25.10
N TYR A 607 -5.94 12.98 24.62
CA TYR A 607 -5.43 14.07 25.45
C TYR A 607 -6.21 15.36 25.22
N LYS A 608 -6.18 16.23 26.24
CA LYS A 608 -6.85 17.53 26.23
C LYS A 608 -5.95 18.54 25.55
N LYS A 609 -6.39 19.12 24.43
CA LYS A 609 -5.70 20.28 23.85
C LYS A 609 -6.11 21.52 24.63
N ILE A 610 -5.18 22.10 25.38
CA ILE A 610 -5.39 23.38 26.05
C ILE A 610 -5.49 24.45 24.97
N SER A 611 -6.68 25.02 24.81
CA SER A 611 -6.88 26.19 23.95
C SER A 611 -6.14 27.38 24.54
N LYS A 612 -5.39 28.13 23.72
CA LYS A 612 -4.81 29.41 24.14
C LYS A 612 -5.87 30.51 24.33
N GLN A 613 -7.12 30.24 23.93
CA GLN A 613 -8.26 31.13 24.16
C GLN A 613 -9.15 30.57 25.28
N PRO A 614 -9.42 31.36 26.34
CA PRO A 614 -10.15 30.92 27.53
C PRO A 614 -11.65 30.61 27.30
N SER A 615 -12.20 30.93 26.13
CA SER A 615 -13.63 30.75 25.81
C SER A 615 -13.97 29.49 24.99
N ILE A 616 -12.98 28.68 24.61
CA ILE A 616 -13.22 27.47 23.79
C ILE A 616 -13.03 26.22 24.65
N SER A 617 -14.10 25.44 24.81
CA SER A 617 -14.13 24.20 25.58
C SER A 617 -12.96 23.27 25.24
N ASN A 618 -12.35 22.64 26.25
CA ASN A 618 -11.30 21.64 26.09
C ASN A 618 -11.73 20.52 25.14
N LYS A 619 -11.29 20.55 23.88
CA LYS A 619 -11.56 19.49 22.91
C LYS A 619 -10.63 18.31 23.17
N LEU A 620 -11.21 17.13 23.40
CA LEU A 620 -10.46 15.88 23.45
C LEU A 620 -9.97 15.54 22.04
N ILE A 621 -8.67 15.28 21.91
CA ILE A 621 -8.06 14.80 20.67
C ILE A 621 -7.74 13.33 20.85
N LYS A 622 -8.17 12.52 19.88
CA LYS A 622 -7.79 11.12 19.76
C LYS A 622 -6.70 11.01 18.70
N ASP A 623 -5.57 10.45 19.08
CA ASP A 623 -4.45 10.22 18.18
C ASP A 623 -4.05 8.75 18.23
N LYS A 624 -4.39 8.00 17.18
CA LYS A 624 -3.93 6.63 17.02
C LYS A 624 -2.47 6.66 16.56
N ILE A 625 -1.64 5.76 17.08
CA ILE A 625 -0.19 5.64 16.86
C ILE A 625 0.09 4.22 16.40
N SER A 626 0.82 4.08 15.29
CA SER A 626 1.33 2.80 14.77
C SER A 626 2.84 2.65 14.94
N ILE A 627 3.59 3.76 14.93
CA ILE A 627 5.05 3.78 15.02
C ILE A 627 5.47 4.73 16.13
N PHE A 628 6.35 4.24 17.00
CA PHE A 628 6.98 5.03 18.06
C PHE A 628 8.37 5.47 17.63
N ASN A 629 8.86 6.54 18.26
CA ASN A 629 10.23 6.98 18.13
C ASN A 629 10.90 6.91 19.51
N LYS A 630 12.04 6.24 19.62
CA LYS A 630 12.74 6.01 20.89
C LYS A 630 13.23 7.30 21.55
N ASN A 631 13.35 8.37 20.76
CA ASN A 631 13.75 9.71 21.22
C ASN A 631 12.56 10.66 21.42
N SER A 632 11.32 10.17 21.31
CA SER A 632 10.10 10.98 21.52
C SER A 632 9.65 10.93 22.98
N ASN A 633 9.00 12.00 23.44
CA ASN A 633 8.31 12.02 24.73
C ASN A 633 7.07 11.11 24.77
N ILE A 634 6.57 10.71 23.59
CA ILE A 634 5.47 9.76 23.46
C ILE A 634 6.07 8.36 23.37
N ILE A 635 5.97 7.61 24.47
CA ILE A 635 6.43 6.23 24.58
C ILE A 635 5.24 5.26 24.54
N PRO A 636 5.47 3.94 24.35
CA PRO A 636 4.41 2.94 24.38
C PRO A 636 3.75 2.88 25.76
N PRO A 637 2.50 2.42 25.86
CA PRO A 637 1.85 2.22 27.15
C PRO A 637 2.69 1.36 28.08
N PHE A 638 2.72 1.70 29.37
CA PHE A 638 3.62 1.06 30.33
C PHE A 638 3.40 -0.45 30.46
N TYR A 639 2.18 -0.94 30.21
CA TYR A 639 1.89 -2.38 30.19
C TYR A 639 2.58 -3.12 29.03
N ILE A 640 2.81 -2.47 27.88
CA ILE A 640 3.61 -3.04 26.78
C ILE A 640 5.08 -3.06 27.16
N ILE A 641 5.60 -1.99 27.77
CA ILE A 641 6.99 -1.94 28.24
C ILE A 641 7.23 -3.03 29.29
N PHE A 642 6.30 -3.20 30.23
CA PHE A 642 6.37 -4.26 31.23
C PHE A 642 6.30 -5.67 30.61
N LEU A 643 5.48 -5.88 29.56
CA LEU A 643 5.46 -7.16 28.84
C LEU A 643 6.84 -7.50 28.27
N ILE A 644 7.51 -6.54 27.62
CA ILE A 644 8.86 -6.72 27.09
C ILE A 644 9.83 -7.03 28.24
N PHE A 645 9.70 -6.32 29.36
CA PHE A 645 10.55 -6.57 30.52
C PHE A 645 10.38 -7.99 31.05
N ALA A 646 9.15 -8.38 31.36
CA ALA A 646 8.81 -9.59 32.08
C ALA A 646 8.99 -10.87 31.23
N SER A 647 8.69 -10.80 29.94
CA SER A 647 8.81 -11.96 29.04
C SER A 647 10.20 -12.15 28.46
N TYR A 648 11.02 -11.09 28.43
CA TYR A 648 12.28 -11.10 27.68
C TYR A 648 13.45 -10.47 28.46
N TYR A 649 13.41 -9.16 28.76
CA TYR A 649 14.54 -8.44 29.34
C TYR A 649 15.07 -9.06 30.64
N ILE A 650 14.16 -9.55 31.50
CA ILE A 650 14.53 -10.09 32.80
C ILE A 650 15.49 -11.28 32.69
N ASN A 651 15.42 -12.04 31.59
CA ASN A 651 16.21 -13.25 31.35
C ASN A 651 17.59 -12.96 30.75
N LEU A 652 17.87 -11.71 30.39
CA LEU A 652 19.16 -11.32 29.84
C LEU A 652 20.25 -11.29 30.93
N ASP A 653 21.46 -11.68 30.55
CA ASP A 653 22.68 -11.37 31.29
C ASP A 653 22.96 -9.86 31.26
N ASP A 654 23.88 -9.39 32.11
CA ASP A 654 24.13 -7.96 32.27
C ASP A 654 24.79 -7.32 31.03
N ASP A 655 25.64 -8.06 30.30
CA ASP A 655 26.24 -7.57 29.05
C ASP A 655 25.17 -7.36 27.98
N SER A 656 24.23 -8.31 27.88
CA SER A 656 23.08 -8.23 26.98
C SER A 656 22.15 -7.09 27.35
N LYS A 657 21.87 -6.84 28.64
CA LYS A 657 21.07 -5.68 29.08
C LYS A 657 21.72 -4.35 28.68
N ASN A 658 23.04 -4.24 28.80
CA ASN A 658 23.77 -3.03 28.45
C ASN A 658 23.74 -2.71 26.95
N LYS A 659 23.42 -3.68 26.09
CA LYS A 659 23.25 -3.51 24.64
C LYS A 659 21.84 -3.09 24.23
N ILE A 660 20.86 -3.08 25.14
CA ILE A 660 19.49 -2.69 24.84
C ILE A 660 19.42 -1.16 24.69
N VAL A 661 19.14 -0.72 23.47
CA VAL A 661 19.01 0.72 23.14
C VAL A 661 17.58 1.25 23.28
N LEU A 662 16.59 0.37 23.34
CA LEU A 662 15.19 0.75 23.52
C LEU A 662 14.92 1.10 24.98
N LEU A 663 14.49 2.34 25.27
CA LEU A 663 13.96 2.75 26.58
C LEU A 663 14.82 2.28 27.78
N SER A 664 16.15 2.29 27.63
CA SER A 664 17.09 1.66 28.56
C SER A 664 16.92 2.14 30.00
N GLN A 665 16.68 3.44 30.20
CA GLN A 665 16.40 4.02 31.52
C GLN A 665 15.18 3.39 32.18
N ILE A 666 14.07 3.21 31.44
CA ILE A 666 12.83 2.63 31.98
C ILE A 666 13.04 1.16 32.32
N PHE A 667 13.70 0.39 31.44
CA PHE A 667 13.99 -1.01 31.75
C PHE A 667 14.91 -1.16 32.97
N ASN A 668 15.90 -0.28 33.12
CA ASN A 668 16.77 -0.26 34.29
C ASN A 668 15.98 0.04 35.58
N THR A 669 15.11 1.05 35.57
CA THR A 669 14.20 1.36 36.69
C THR A 669 13.33 0.15 37.06
N ILE A 670 12.72 -0.51 36.08
CA ILE A 670 11.92 -1.72 36.33
C ILE A 670 12.80 -2.83 36.92
N ASN A 671 14.01 -3.04 36.39
CA ASN A 671 14.95 -4.07 36.84
C ASN A 671 15.40 -3.84 38.29
N ILE A 672 15.74 -2.60 38.67
CA ILE A 672 16.12 -2.23 40.03
C ILE A 672 14.97 -2.52 41.00
N SER A 673 13.76 -2.06 40.65
CA SER A 673 12.55 -2.31 41.45
C SER A 673 12.26 -3.80 41.61
N PHE A 674 12.35 -4.57 40.52
CA PHE A 674 12.17 -6.02 40.56
C PHE A 674 13.21 -6.70 41.44
N ASN A 675 14.49 -6.31 41.33
CA ASN A 675 15.56 -6.86 42.18
C ASN A 675 15.38 -6.50 43.65
N ASN A 676 14.82 -5.33 43.96
CA ASN A 676 14.48 -4.95 45.34
C ASN A 676 13.38 -5.85 45.91
N ILE A 677 12.34 -6.15 45.13
CA ILE A 677 11.31 -7.13 45.51
C ILE A 677 11.96 -8.51 45.74
N TYR A 678 12.82 -8.95 44.82
CA TYR A 678 13.50 -10.24 44.89
C TYR A 678 14.45 -10.38 46.10
N LYS A 679 15.12 -9.31 46.52
CA LYS A 679 15.99 -9.33 47.71
C LYS A 679 15.22 -9.40 49.02
N ASN A 680 13.92 -9.04 49.02
CA ASN A 680 13.09 -8.93 50.20
C ASN A 680 12.00 -10.03 50.27
N LEU A 681 12.27 -11.23 49.77
CA LEU A 681 11.30 -12.34 49.74
C LEU A 681 10.85 -12.86 51.12
N ASN A 682 11.43 -12.35 52.21
CA ASN A 682 10.91 -12.57 53.56
C ASN A 682 9.56 -11.87 53.78
N ASP A 683 9.25 -10.82 53.01
CA ASP A 683 7.93 -10.20 52.99
C ASP A 683 6.93 -11.13 52.26
N PRO A 684 5.84 -11.57 52.92
CA PRO A 684 4.83 -12.42 52.31
C PRO A 684 4.23 -11.84 51.02
N LEU A 685 4.12 -10.50 50.92
CA LEU A 685 3.63 -9.82 49.73
C LEU A 685 4.57 -10.05 48.54
N TYR A 686 5.88 -9.92 48.75
CA TYR A 686 6.90 -10.09 47.71
C TYR A 686 7.07 -11.54 47.30
N LYS A 687 6.99 -12.47 48.26
CA LYS A 687 6.96 -13.91 47.99
C LYS A 687 5.76 -14.31 47.13
N ASN A 688 4.57 -13.83 47.49
CA ASN A 688 3.35 -14.09 46.73
C ASN A 688 3.42 -13.46 45.32
N TYR A 689 3.91 -12.22 45.22
CA TYR A 689 4.16 -11.55 43.95
C TYR A 689 5.04 -12.40 43.03
N LEU A 690 6.20 -12.88 43.51
CA LEU A 690 7.13 -13.64 42.67
C LEU A 690 6.53 -14.97 42.24
N THR A 691 5.81 -15.63 43.15
CA THR A 691 5.12 -16.91 42.86
C THR A 691 4.10 -16.73 41.73
N GLU A 692 3.26 -15.70 41.81
CA GLU A 692 2.27 -15.42 40.77
C GLU A 692 2.92 -14.89 39.48
N PHE A 693 3.98 -14.10 39.58
CA PHE A 693 4.74 -13.61 38.43
C PHE A 693 5.32 -14.77 37.61
N ILE A 694 5.95 -15.76 38.25
CA ILE A 694 6.52 -16.93 37.57
C ILE A 694 5.42 -17.77 36.90
N LYS A 695 4.25 -17.93 37.53
CA LYS A 695 3.10 -18.61 36.90
C LYS A 695 2.62 -17.87 35.66
N TYR A 696 2.63 -16.54 35.71
CA TYR A 696 2.15 -15.69 34.63
C TYR A 696 3.17 -15.57 33.48
N PHE A 697 4.46 -15.61 33.79
CA PHE A 697 5.59 -15.56 32.86
C PHE A 697 6.52 -16.77 33.07
N PRO A 698 6.13 -17.98 32.65
CA PRO A 698 6.88 -19.21 32.95
C PRO A 698 8.32 -19.18 32.41
N ASN A 699 8.58 -18.45 31.33
CA ASN A 699 9.92 -18.28 30.76
C ASN A 699 10.89 -17.58 31.72
N SER A 700 10.40 -16.85 32.73
CA SER A 700 11.27 -16.22 33.73
C SER A 700 11.80 -17.21 34.78
N LYS A 701 11.26 -18.45 34.83
CA LYS A 701 11.57 -19.45 35.86
C LYS A 701 13.05 -19.79 35.92
N ASN A 702 13.75 -19.83 34.78
CA ASN A 702 15.16 -20.20 34.67
C ASN A 702 16.09 -19.27 35.47
N LYS A 703 15.68 -18.02 35.71
CA LYS A 703 16.46 -17.07 36.53
C LYS A 703 16.37 -17.33 38.03
N PHE A 704 15.30 -17.99 38.47
CA PHE A 704 14.96 -18.10 39.89
C PHE A 704 15.18 -19.50 40.47
N THR A 705 15.52 -20.48 39.63
CA THR A 705 15.69 -21.89 40.03
C THR A 705 17.00 -22.19 40.76
N THR A 706 17.92 -21.24 40.94
CA THR A 706 19.25 -21.60 41.43
C THR A 706 19.45 -21.61 42.94
N ASN A 707 18.64 -20.99 43.82
CA ASN A 707 18.89 -21.13 45.29
C ASN A 707 17.76 -20.76 46.29
N ALA A 708 16.58 -20.25 45.89
CA ALA A 708 15.65 -19.61 46.86
C ALA A 708 14.30 -20.32 47.11
N LEU A 709 13.94 -21.38 46.37
CA LEU A 709 12.62 -22.02 46.47
C LEU A 709 12.70 -23.56 46.43
N GLN A 710 13.70 -24.16 47.08
CA GLN A 710 13.68 -25.60 47.35
C GLN A 710 12.74 -25.90 48.52
N THR A 711 11.45 -26.03 48.24
CA THR A 711 10.58 -26.93 49.02
C THR A 711 10.62 -28.29 48.32
N ALA A 712 11.03 -29.31 49.08
CA ALA A 712 11.24 -30.67 48.63
C ALA A 712 9.98 -31.31 48.02
N GLY A 713 10.19 -32.10 46.97
CA GLY A 713 9.25 -33.14 46.53
C GLY A 713 8.24 -32.72 45.47
N GLU A 714 8.67 -32.57 44.23
CA GLU A 714 7.96 -33.09 43.04
C GLU A 714 8.82 -32.83 41.79
N TYR A 715 9.17 -33.92 41.08
CA TYR A 715 9.84 -33.83 39.78
C TYR A 715 8.90 -33.11 38.80
N PRO A 716 9.33 -32.01 38.14
CA PRO A 716 8.50 -31.39 37.12
C PRO A 716 8.43 -32.30 35.88
N PRO A 717 7.27 -32.45 35.25
CA PRO A 717 7.14 -33.18 34.00
C PRO A 717 7.98 -32.49 32.92
N TYR A 718 8.64 -33.31 32.09
CA TYR A 718 9.35 -32.91 30.88
C TYR A 718 8.42 -32.05 30.01
N TYR A 719 8.53 -30.72 30.12
CA TYR A 719 7.95 -29.82 29.15
C TYR A 719 8.78 -29.92 27.89
N ASN A 720 8.14 -30.49 26.87
CA ASN A 720 8.59 -30.52 25.49
C ASN A 720 8.93 -29.08 25.08
N ARG A 721 10.22 -28.78 24.93
CA ARG A 721 10.71 -27.53 24.33
C ARG A 721 10.12 -27.46 22.93
N GLY A 722 9.16 -26.58 22.72
CA GLY A 722 8.82 -26.11 21.38
C GLY A 722 10.09 -25.54 20.77
N TYR A 723 10.65 -26.27 19.82
CA TYR A 723 11.84 -25.90 19.07
C TYR A 723 11.52 -24.66 18.22
N TYR A 724 11.79 -23.48 18.76
CA TYR A 724 12.32 -22.36 17.98
C TYR A 724 13.80 -22.25 18.31
N ASN A 725 14.56 -23.33 18.06
CA ASN A 725 15.97 -23.15 17.73
C ASN A 725 15.96 -22.79 16.26
N ASN A 726 15.95 -21.49 15.98
CA ASN A 726 16.27 -21.01 14.66
C ASN A 726 17.77 -21.31 14.42
N PRO A 727 18.15 -22.23 13.50
CA PRO A 727 19.55 -22.60 13.29
C PRO A 727 20.43 -21.42 12.83
N TYR A 728 19.83 -20.29 12.45
CA TYR A 728 20.54 -19.06 12.06
C TYR A 728 21.13 -18.24 13.23
N TYR A 729 21.04 -18.73 14.48
CA TYR A 729 21.64 -18.08 15.63
C TYR A 729 22.96 -18.75 16.04
N TYR A 730 24.07 -18.31 15.44
CA TYR A 730 25.39 -18.43 16.08
C TYR A 730 26.24 -17.17 15.88
N ASN A 731 26.95 -16.82 16.95
CA ASN A 731 27.73 -15.62 17.21
C ASN A 731 28.55 -15.10 16.01
N ASN A 732 28.18 -13.94 15.46
CA ASN A 732 29.10 -13.16 14.65
C ASN A 732 29.75 -12.07 15.51
N ARG A 733 30.91 -12.41 16.10
CA ARG A 733 31.83 -11.44 16.68
C ARG A 733 32.64 -10.82 15.54
N GLY A 734 32.38 -9.54 15.30
CA GLY A 734 33.32 -8.60 14.69
C GLY A 734 33.41 -8.70 13.18
N TYR A 735 32.76 -7.77 12.47
CA TYR A 735 33.35 -7.08 11.31
C TYR A 735 32.43 -5.91 10.93
N THR A 736 32.86 -4.70 11.23
CA THR A 736 32.39 -3.49 10.55
C THR A 736 33.01 -3.43 9.15
N PRO A 737 32.28 -2.90 8.16
CA PRO A 737 32.93 -1.87 7.36
C PRO A 737 32.01 -0.67 7.06
N TYR A 738 32.59 0.49 7.30
CA TYR A 738 32.30 1.75 6.62
C TYR A 738 32.20 1.56 5.10
N VAL A 739 31.19 2.14 4.46
CA VAL A 739 31.34 2.99 3.26
C VAL A 739 30.20 4.02 3.23
N GLU A 740 30.54 5.29 3.46
CA GLU A 740 29.76 6.43 2.99
C GLU A 740 29.76 6.45 1.46
N ASN A 741 28.63 6.77 0.81
CA ASN A 741 28.67 7.83 -0.19
C ASN A 741 27.31 8.47 -0.48
N ARG A 742 27.38 9.79 -0.59
CA ARG A 742 26.30 10.75 -0.74
C ARG A 742 25.59 10.54 -2.09
N MET A 743 24.27 10.48 -2.09
CA MET A 743 23.47 10.71 -3.28
C MET A 743 22.54 11.91 -3.09
N ILE A 744 22.98 13.01 -3.70
CA ILE A 744 22.25 14.05 -4.43
C ILE A 744 20.79 14.28 -3.98
N LYS A 745 20.57 15.46 -3.38
CA LYS A 745 19.25 16.08 -3.24
C LYS A 745 18.58 16.17 -4.62
N SER A 746 17.46 15.50 -4.82
CA SER A 746 16.49 15.91 -5.83
C SER A 746 15.54 16.92 -5.20
N GLU A 747 15.60 18.14 -5.73
CA GLU A 747 14.61 19.17 -5.48
C GLU A 747 13.28 18.83 -6.18
N HIS A 748 12.19 19.09 -5.44
CA HIS A 748 10.81 19.32 -5.87
C HIS A 748 10.04 18.25 -6.67
N LYS A 749 8.86 17.87 -6.13
CA LYS A 749 7.56 18.24 -6.73
C LYS A 749 6.55 18.54 -5.60
N SER A 750 6.08 19.78 -5.51
CA SER A 750 4.83 20.12 -4.80
C SER A 750 3.69 19.38 -5.49
N GLY A 751 2.74 18.83 -4.73
CA GLY A 751 1.54 18.22 -5.30
C GLY A 751 0.85 19.20 -6.24
N GLY A 752 0.67 18.79 -7.50
CA GLY A 752 -0.11 19.55 -8.47
C GLY A 752 -1.61 19.51 -8.14
N PRO A 753 -2.45 20.16 -8.95
CA PRO A 753 -3.92 20.10 -8.80
C PRO A 753 -4.43 18.65 -8.89
N ASN A 754 -5.53 18.34 -8.21
CA ASN A 754 -6.22 17.05 -8.21
C ASN A 754 -7.41 17.00 -9.20
N ILE A 755 -7.56 18.04 -10.02
CA ILE A 755 -8.54 18.15 -11.11
C ILE A 755 -7.85 18.14 -12.48
N CYS A 756 -8.53 17.65 -13.51
CA CYS A 756 -8.02 17.56 -14.88
C CYS A 756 -9.13 17.72 -15.93
N TYR A 757 -8.75 17.96 -17.19
CA TYR A 757 -9.68 17.97 -18.32
C TYR A 757 -9.93 16.55 -18.82
N TYR A 758 -11.18 16.27 -19.19
CA TYR A 758 -11.61 15.04 -19.85
C TYR A 758 -12.20 15.37 -21.21
N ILE A 759 -11.79 14.63 -22.24
CA ILE A 759 -12.36 14.70 -23.59
C ILE A 759 -12.67 13.30 -24.12
N THR A 760 -13.57 13.24 -25.08
CA THR A 760 -13.80 12.05 -25.90
C THR A 760 -13.45 12.36 -27.34
N ILE A 761 -12.71 11.45 -27.98
CA ILE A 761 -12.39 11.54 -29.40
C ILE A 761 -12.84 10.27 -30.11
N ASP A 762 -13.22 10.43 -31.37
CA ASP A 762 -13.53 9.34 -32.28
C ASP A 762 -12.33 9.13 -33.19
N MET A 763 -11.81 7.90 -33.27
CA MET A 763 -10.59 7.59 -34.02
C MET A 763 -10.80 6.41 -34.94
N GLU A 764 -10.47 6.61 -36.22
CA GLU A 764 -10.44 5.53 -37.21
C GLU A 764 -9.04 4.95 -37.29
N LEU A 765 -8.94 3.64 -37.12
CA LEU A 765 -7.67 2.92 -37.02
C LEU A 765 -7.60 1.82 -38.08
N GLN A 766 -6.43 1.71 -38.71
CA GLN A 766 -6.13 0.65 -39.68
C GLN A 766 -5.00 -0.21 -39.14
N PRO A 767 -5.11 -1.55 -39.12
CA PRO A 767 -4.02 -2.41 -38.65
C PRO A 767 -2.75 -2.23 -39.48
N GLY A 768 -1.59 -2.11 -38.80
CA GLY A 768 -0.28 -2.01 -39.46
C GLY A 768 0.53 -0.79 -39.05
N LYS A 769 1.64 -0.56 -39.76
CA LYS A 769 2.59 0.55 -39.51
C LYS A 769 2.57 1.63 -40.60
N SER A 770 1.90 1.38 -41.72
CA SER A 770 1.77 2.31 -42.83
C SER A 770 0.49 2.03 -43.62
N LEU A 771 0.03 3.03 -44.39
CA LEU A 771 -1.10 2.91 -45.30
C LEU A 771 -0.59 2.80 -46.73
N THR A 772 -1.17 1.90 -47.53
CA THR A 772 -0.93 1.86 -48.97
C THR A 772 -1.54 3.08 -49.66
N PRO A 773 -1.05 3.51 -50.83
CA PRO A 773 -1.64 4.62 -51.59
C PRO A 773 -3.14 4.44 -51.87
N GLY A 774 -3.57 3.20 -52.14
CA GLY A 774 -4.99 2.86 -52.33
C GLY A 774 -5.81 3.03 -51.05
N GLN A 775 -5.29 2.59 -49.90
CA GLN A 775 -5.91 2.85 -48.60
C GLN A 775 -5.99 4.35 -48.32
N MET A 776 -4.91 5.10 -48.58
CA MET A 776 -4.86 6.55 -48.35
C MET A 776 -5.89 7.32 -49.21
N SER A 777 -6.18 6.85 -50.43
CA SER A 777 -7.27 7.38 -51.26
C SER A 777 -8.65 7.04 -50.68
N ASN A 778 -8.86 5.79 -50.25
CA ASN A 778 -10.12 5.36 -49.63
C ASN A 778 -10.39 6.08 -48.31
N LEU A 779 -9.36 6.38 -47.53
CA LEU A 779 -9.48 7.14 -46.29
C LEU A 779 -10.08 8.53 -46.53
N LYS A 780 -9.74 9.22 -47.62
CA LYS A 780 -10.38 10.51 -47.94
C LYS A 780 -11.91 10.36 -48.09
N CYS A 781 -12.37 9.25 -48.67
CA CYS A 781 -13.79 8.94 -48.78
C CYS A 781 -14.39 8.56 -47.43
N THR A 782 -13.73 7.69 -46.65
CA THR A 782 -14.22 7.28 -45.33
C THR A 782 -14.32 8.46 -44.37
N ARG A 783 -13.35 9.38 -44.40
CA ARG A 783 -13.36 10.63 -43.62
C ARG A 783 -14.54 11.52 -43.94
N LYS A 784 -14.80 11.74 -45.23
CA LYS A 784 -15.99 12.49 -45.67
C LYS A 784 -17.27 11.79 -45.24
N TRP A 785 -17.33 10.46 -45.38
CA TRP A 785 -18.49 9.67 -45.00
C TRP A 785 -18.75 9.71 -43.50
N ASN A 786 -17.72 9.59 -42.68
CA ASN A 786 -17.83 9.70 -41.22
C ASN A 786 -18.23 11.11 -40.80
N SER A 787 -17.66 12.14 -41.43
CA SER A 787 -18.08 13.54 -41.21
C SER A 787 -19.58 13.74 -41.52
N VAL A 788 -20.06 13.16 -42.62
CA VAL A 788 -21.50 13.19 -42.98
C VAL A 788 -22.34 12.42 -41.97
N ARG A 789 -21.93 11.22 -41.55
CA ARG A 789 -22.67 10.42 -40.56
C ARG A 789 -22.75 11.11 -39.20
N LYS A 790 -21.67 11.78 -38.79
CA LYS A 790 -21.61 12.56 -37.55
C LYS A 790 -22.51 13.80 -37.65
N ALA A 791 -22.40 14.56 -38.73
CA ALA A 791 -23.29 15.70 -38.96
C ALA A 791 -24.78 15.28 -39.03
N TYR A 792 -25.07 14.12 -39.62
CA TYR A 792 -26.42 13.57 -39.67
C TYR A 792 -26.93 13.12 -38.29
N SER A 793 -26.09 12.48 -37.47
CA SER A 793 -26.46 12.10 -36.11
C SER A 793 -26.69 13.34 -35.24
N GLU A 794 -25.85 14.37 -35.40
CA GLU A 794 -26.04 15.69 -34.75
C GLU A 794 -27.36 16.34 -35.19
N LEU A 795 -27.64 16.38 -36.49
CA LEU A 795 -28.87 16.93 -37.05
C LEU A 795 -30.13 16.20 -36.56
N THR A 796 -30.04 14.89 -36.34
CA THR A 796 -31.17 14.04 -35.94
C THR A 796 -31.27 13.84 -34.42
N GLY A 797 -30.35 14.40 -33.64
CA GLY A 797 -30.25 14.18 -32.19
C GLY A 797 -29.90 12.73 -31.81
N GLN A 798 -29.38 11.94 -32.75
CA GLN A 798 -28.91 10.58 -32.49
C GLN A 798 -27.44 10.59 -32.05
N LYS A 799 -27.05 9.62 -31.21
CA LYS A 799 -25.63 9.46 -30.83
C LYS A 799 -24.84 8.86 -31.98
N TYR A 800 -23.76 9.53 -32.38
CA TYR A 800 -22.81 8.95 -33.34
C TYR A 800 -22.10 7.74 -32.72
N ILE A 801 -22.08 6.61 -33.44
CA ILE A 801 -21.34 5.40 -33.05
C ILE A 801 -20.50 4.95 -34.25
N ILE A 802 -19.18 4.87 -34.06
CA ILE A 802 -18.27 4.28 -35.03
C ILE A 802 -18.56 2.78 -35.08
N LYS A 803 -18.92 2.25 -36.25
CA LYS A 803 -19.18 0.82 -36.41
C LYS A 803 -17.85 0.05 -36.37
N PRO A 804 -17.79 -1.13 -35.73
CA PRO A 804 -16.60 -1.96 -35.77
C PRO A 804 -16.25 -2.35 -37.21
N VAL A 805 -14.98 -2.23 -37.58
CA VAL A 805 -14.50 -2.71 -38.88
C VAL A 805 -13.99 -4.13 -38.66
N TYR A 806 -14.79 -5.12 -39.06
CA TYR A 806 -14.32 -6.49 -39.18
C TYR A 806 -13.55 -6.57 -40.49
N ASN A 807 -12.24 -6.82 -40.41
CA ASN A 807 -11.49 -7.20 -41.60
C ASN A 807 -12.14 -8.47 -42.15
N GLN A 808 -12.88 -8.33 -43.26
CA GLN A 808 -13.13 -9.47 -44.12
C GLN A 808 -11.75 -9.88 -44.63
N GLU A 809 -11.29 -11.07 -44.22
CA GLU A 809 -10.12 -11.66 -44.85
C GLU A 809 -10.28 -11.56 -46.38
N PRO A 810 -9.21 -11.27 -47.12
CA PRO A 810 -9.30 -11.22 -48.57
C PRO A 810 -9.85 -12.57 -49.04
N ILE A 811 -11.08 -12.55 -49.56
CA ILE A 811 -11.63 -13.70 -50.27
C ILE A 811 -10.64 -13.98 -51.38
N ASN A 812 -9.88 -15.07 -51.25
CA ASN A 812 -8.89 -15.53 -52.21
C ASN A 812 -9.57 -15.63 -53.59
N SER A 813 -9.41 -14.61 -54.42
CA SER A 813 -9.95 -14.55 -55.79
C SER A 813 -9.12 -15.37 -56.77
N ASN A 814 -8.34 -16.35 -56.30
CA ASN A 814 -7.48 -17.21 -57.13
C ASN A 814 -8.10 -18.58 -57.44
N ASN A 815 -9.40 -18.77 -57.25
CA ASN A 815 -10.10 -20.01 -57.67
C ASN A 815 -11.26 -19.74 -58.65
N ARG A 816 -11.02 -18.89 -59.65
CA ARG A 816 -11.82 -18.85 -60.89
C ARG A 816 -10.93 -19.06 -62.10
N ASN A 817 -10.39 -20.27 -62.22
CA ASN A 817 -9.95 -20.85 -63.48
C ASN A 817 -9.88 -22.35 -63.28
N ILE A 818 -11.02 -23.03 -63.45
CA ILE A 818 -11.16 -24.41 -63.94
C ILE A 818 -12.67 -24.61 -64.15
N ASN A 819 -13.01 -25.10 -65.34
CA ASN A 819 -14.32 -25.53 -65.83
C ASN A 819 -15.30 -24.45 -66.29
N ASN A 820 -15.10 -23.96 -67.51
CA ASN A 820 -16.20 -23.65 -68.42
C ASN A 820 -15.79 -23.94 -69.87
N ASP A 821 -15.60 -25.22 -70.17
CA ASP A 821 -15.66 -25.75 -71.53
C ASP A 821 -16.36 -27.10 -71.51
N LYS A 822 -17.69 -27.05 -71.59
CA LYS A 822 -18.54 -27.98 -72.36
C LYS A 822 -20.01 -27.65 -72.15
N TYR A 823 -20.75 -27.75 -73.24
CA TYR A 823 -22.20 -27.57 -73.40
C TYR A 823 -22.69 -26.14 -73.67
N LYS A 824 -22.47 -25.69 -74.91
CA LYS A 824 -23.50 -24.93 -75.63
C LYS A 824 -24.02 -25.72 -76.82
N THR A 825 -25.33 -25.81 -76.80
CA THR A 825 -26.27 -26.62 -77.54
C THR A 825 -26.46 -26.15 -78.99
N SER A 826 -26.69 -27.13 -79.85
CA SER A 826 -27.10 -26.95 -81.23
C SER A 826 -28.60 -26.66 -81.35
N LYS A 827 -28.94 -25.94 -82.43
CA LYS A 827 -30.21 -25.91 -83.20
C LYS A 827 -31.22 -24.79 -82.88
N ARG A 828 -31.12 -23.72 -83.69
CA ARG A 828 -32.07 -23.35 -84.79
C ARG A 828 -33.46 -24.00 -84.68
N ARG A 829 -34.60 -23.31 -84.73
CA ARG A 829 -35.13 -22.47 -85.85
C ARG A 829 -36.51 -21.88 -85.43
N PRO A 830 -37.26 -21.12 -86.27
CA PRO A 830 -37.71 -19.75 -85.95
C PRO A 830 -39.24 -19.56 -85.94
N ASN A 831 -39.72 -18.38 -85.51
CA ASN A 831 -40.61 -17.50 -86.30
C ASN A 831 -41.35 -16.46 -85.43
N ASN A 832 -41.38 -15.24 -85.98
CA ASN A 832 -42.50 -14.29 -86.06
C ASN A 832 -43.48 -14.18 -84.87
N PHE A 833 -43.67 -12.99 -84.32
CA PHE A 833 -44.52 -11.94 -84.88
C PHE A 833 -44.41 -10.65 -84.04
N ASN A 834 -44.36 -9.54 -84.76
CA ASN A 834 -44.45 -8.18 -84.26
C ASN A 834 -45.92 -7.75 -84.20
N ARG A 835 -46.22 -6.79 -83.31
CA ARG A 835 -47.38 -5.84 -83.35
C ARG A 835 -48.77 -6.46 -83.09
N THR A 836 -49.74 -5.82 -82.43
CA THR A 836 -49.97 -4.41 -82.09
C THR A 836 -51.10 -4.29 -81.05
N ARG A 837 -50.94 -3.32 -80.13
CA ARG A 837 -51.88 -2.26 -79.73
C ARG A 837 -53.39 -2.49 -79.45
N ASN A 838 -53.80 -1.70 -78.43
CA ASN A 838 -55.08 -1.01 -78.23
C ASN A 838 -56.22 -1.88 -77.65
N ARG A 839 -57.09 -1.43 -76.75
CA ARG A 839 -57.48 -0.07 -76.33
C ARG A 839 -58.33 -0.18 -75.04
N LYS A 840 -58.23 0.84 -74.19
CA LYS A 840 -59.30 1.45 -73.36
C LYS A 840 -60.18 0.57 -72.45
N GLY A 841 -60.01 0.81 -71.15
CA GLY A 841 -61.05 1.01 -70.15
C GLY A 841 -60.57 2.14 -69.24
#